data_AF-A0A1Y1ZGK6-F1
#
_entry.id   AF-A0A1Y1ZGK6-F1
#
_cell.length_a   1.000
_cell.length_b   1.000
_cell.length_c   1.000
_cell.angle_alpha   90.00
_cell.angle_beta   90.00
_cell.angle_gamma   90.00
#
_symmetry.space_group_name_H-M   'P 1'
#
loop_
_entity.id
_entity.type
_entity.pdbx_description
1 polymer ?
#
loop_
_entity_poly.entity_id
_entity_poly.type
_entity_poly.pdbx_seq_one_letter_code
_entity_poly.pdbx_strand_id
1 'polypeptide(L)'
;MSIKPGLERIGRLLKDVPLPWKSIHVAGTNGKGSICAHASALVKRRALKVGRFTSPHIVRRWDCITVNEKPVDEEHFKASESYFLELNEKEAIGASPFEILTATAFHVFTMAKVKVAVVECGLGGTLDATNILNNQAVSIISKVAYDHQDLLGKTLSQIASHKAGILRPNVPYLVDLTNEPNVLDVIRQRAQEIGAGPEIRLATEENRKELFQTKLWHKAMVGKQPFQRDNAVLAYFAVKELVGYSHQAMLKSVYSLKHSHLPGRLQYQTFSSIFGTSARRFLMDGAHNQSSAVELRRFVEGHLRYRPDRDKRELERRPVIWVVAMSEGKDVGTFLRTLVMRGDAIVATSFEPVDGMPWVKPMSPQKICDVARTLNANPFTICNDEPGALRALMTARALQRGKEEVVVAGSLYLMGQLRREKVEKWEGTGRTDEEIDRMIEEENIRVDDILSNRRSNIPMQPTNPGPAKFQVDPPSEPDLSEEEALQREIDELDAQLARISQEEDSLKEGPPQPNPNQHNPFADFEPSSSSTSSLKFPPPSPNVSDQIDSVRRGLDNLSAATPSFKIRTHMSLGDLKPKAPKPEPESQFKIRPITYGPPARMGPARTESVWRPRIPIPSRAGTMHNKPVVDSSGCEVTSGRGSGRD
;
A
#
# COMPACT_ATOMS: atom_id res chain seq x y z
N MET A 1 5.72 23.31 14.00
CA MET A 1 7.12 23.25 13.52
C MET A 1 7.14 22.56 12.17
N SER A 2 7.62 23.22 11.11
CA SER A 2 7.84 22.58 9.82
C SER A 2 9.05 21.65 9.93
N ILE A 3 8.86 20.36 9.66
CA ILE A 3 9.96 19.39 9.60
C ILE A 3 10.89 19.82 8.46
N LYS A 4 12.18 20.02 8.72
CA LYS A 4 13.18 20.27 7.67
C LYS A 4 13.53 18.95 7.00
N PRO A 5 13.23 18.74 5.71
CA PRO A 5 13.62 17.51 5.01
C PRO A 5 15.14 17.34 4.99
N GLY A 6 15.65 16.11 5.09
CA GLY A 6 17.09 15.81 5.12
C GLY A 6 17.39 14.48 5.81
N LEU A 7 18.53 13.87 5.49
CA LEU A 7 18.98 12.60 6.10
C LEU A 7 20.09 12.80 7.15
N GLU A 8 20.52 14.03 7.38
CA GLU A 8 21.65 14.36 8.24
C GLU A 8 21.33 14.04 9.71
N ARG A 9 20.10 14.32 10.16
CA ARG A 9 19.69 14.08 11.55
C ARG A 9 19.62 12.59 11.88
N ILE A 10 18.98 11.80 11.02
CA ILE A 10 18.95 10.34 11.19
C ILE A 10 20.36 9.74 11.08
N GLY A 11 21.22 10.27 10.21
CA GLY A 11 22.63 9.89 10.14
C GLY A 11 23.39 10.17 11.44
N ARG A 12 23.12 11.30 12.10
CA ARG A 12 23.70 11.60 13.43
C ARG A 12 23.20 10.65 14.52
N LEU A 13 21.91 10.30 14.52
CA LEU A 13 21.36 9.32 15.48
C LEU A 13 21.98 7.93 15.30
N LEU A 14 22.17 7.48 14.06
CA LEU A 14 22.64 6.14 13.74
C LEU A 14 24.16 6.03 13.59
N LYS A 15 24.92 7.09 13.89
CA LYS A 15 26.38 7.15 13.68
C LYS A 15 27.11 5.94 14.24
N ASP A 16 26.72 5.48 15.42
CA ASP A 16 27.36 4.37 16.14
C ASP A 16 26.51 3.08 16.13
N VAL A 17 25.49 3.00 15.25
CA VAL A 17 24.58 1.85 15.14
C VAL A 17 24.91 1.08 13.85
N PRO A 18 25.64 -0.04 13.92
CA PRO A 18 25.91 -0.84 12.73
C PRO A 18 24.63 -1.49 12.22
N LEU A 19 24.52 -1.64 10.89
CA LEU A 19 23.38 -2.28 10.21
C LEU A 19 23.80 -3.59 9.53
N PRO A 20 24.18 -4.65 10.28
CA PRO A 20 24.82 -5.86 9.73
C PRO A 20 23.87 -6.81 8.97
N TRP A 21 22.59 -6.46 8.89
CA TRP A 21 21.53 -7.22 8.21
C TRP A 21 21.37 -6.76 6.76
N LYS A 22 20.76 -7.59 5.91
CA LYS A 22 20.34 -7.16 4.56
C LYS A 22 18.95 -6.53 4.63
N SER A 23 18.66 -5.55 3.78
CA SER A 23 17.33 -4.91 3.77
C SER A 23 16.55 -5.09 2.47
N ILE A 24 15.24 -5.29 2.62
CA ILE A 24 14.23 -5.07 1.57
C ILE A 24 13.56 -3.74 1.91
N HIS A 25 13.72 -2.75 1.05
CA HIS A 25 13.22 -1.40 1.28
C HIS A 25 12.01 -1.12 0.38
N VAL A 26 10.90 -0.68 0.97
CA VAL A 26 9.59 -0.59 0.29
C VAL A 26 9.04 0.83 0.35
N ALA A 27 8.97 1.48 -0.81
CA ALA A 27 8.27 2.76 -1.01
C ALA A 27 7.00 2.56 -1.86
N GLY A 28 6.12 3.55 -1.85
CA GLY A 28 4.80 3.43 -2.49
C GLY A 28 3.73 4.29 -1.83
N THR A 29 2.57 4.42 -2.47
CA THR A 29 1.38 5.03 -1.83
C THR A 29 0.61 3.95 -1.10
N ASN A 30 0.16 2.92 -1.82
CA ASN A 30 -0.67 1.83 -1.29
C ASN A 30 0.08 0.48 -1.36
N GLY A 31 -0.22 -0.45 -0.45
CA GLY A 31 0.31 -1.81 -0.48
C GLY A 31 1.63 -2.05 0.25
N LYS A 32 2.38 -1.00 0.62
CA LYS A 32 3.67 -1.08 1.33
C LYS A 32 3.65 -2.04 2.54
N GLY A 33 2.86 -1.77 3.56
CA GLY A 33 2.74 -2.67 4.73
C GLY A 33 2.33 -4.11 4.40
N SER A 34 1.47 -4.33 3.38
CA SER A 34 1.10 -5.69 2.92
C SER A 34 2.29 -6.42 2.30
N ILE A 35 3.07 -5.74 1.45
CA ILE A 35 4.31 -6.27 0.88
C ILE A 35 5.30 -6.61 2.00
N CYS A 36 5.46 -5.72 2.98
CA CYS A 36 6.34 -5.96 4.12
C CYS A 36 5.93 -7.19 4.92
N ALA A 37 4.63 -7.35 5.22
CA ALA A 37 4.09 -8.52 5.91
C ALA A 37 4.30 -9.82 5.10
N HIS A 38 4.05 -9.79 3.79
CA HIS A 38 4.28 -10.93 2.91
C HIS A 38 5.76 -11.33 2.85
N ALA A 39 6.67 -10.36 2.69
CA ALA A 39 8.10 -10.62 2.62
C ALA A 39 8.63 -11.19 3.94
N SER A 40 8.24 -10.60 5.08
CA SER A 40 8.62 -11.10 6.41
C SER A 40 8.11 -12.53 6.66
N ALA A 41 6.87 -12.85 6.29
CA ALA A 41 6.31 -14.19 6.41
C ALA A 41 7.02 -15.23 5.53
N LEU A 42 7.54 -14.83 4.36
CA LEU A 42 8.33 -15.69 3.48
C LEU A 42 9.74 -15.94 4.04
N VAL A 43 10.41 -14.89 4.53
CA VAL A 43 11.76 -14.98 5.13
C VAL A 43 11.74 -15.85 6.39
N LYS A 44 10.74 -15.66 7.26
CA LYS A 44 10.60 -16.44 8.50
C LYS A 44 10.55 -17.96 8.23
N ARG A 45 9.88 -18.39 7.15
CA ARG A 45 9.81 -19.80 6.75
C ARG A 45 11.16 -20.39 6.30
N ARG A 46 12.16 -19.55 6.06
CA ARG A 46 13.54 -19.95 5.74
C ARG A 46 14.46 -20.00 6.95
N ALA A 47 13.91 -19.97 8.17
CA ALA A 47 14.66 -19.97 9.42
C ALA A 47 15.67 -18.82 9.56
N LEU A 48 15.51 -17.75 8.77
CA LEU A 48 16.24 -16.51 8.94
C LEU A 48 15.50 -15.64 9.95
N LYS A 49 16.26 -15.06 10.90
CA LYS A 49 15.70 -14.09 11.84
C LYS A 49 15.38 -12.80 11.08
N VAL A 50 14.10 -12.43 11.03
CA VAL A 50 13.61 -11.29 10.25
C VAL A 50 13.12 -10.17 11.15
N GLY A 51 13.55 -8.95 10.87
CA GLY A 51 12.95 -7.73 11.39
C GLY A 51 11.97 -7.15 10.37
N ARG A 52 10.86 -6.56 10.83
CA ARG A 52 9.97 -5.78 9.97
C ARG A 52 9.58 -4.48 10.65
N PHE A 53 9.78 -3.38 9.93
CA PHE A 53 9.41 -2.04 10.34
C PHE A 53 8.36 -1.50 9.36
N THR A 54 7.16 -1.21 9.87
CA THR A 54 5.99 -0.74 9.10
C THR A 54 5.40 0.51 9.73
N SER A 55 4.84 1.43 8.97
CA SER A 55 4.21 2.63 9.54
C SER A 55 2.89 3.01 8.86
N PRO A 56 1.94 3.65 9.57
CA PRO A 56 1.96 3.91 11.02
C PRO A 56 1.82 2.62 11.86
N HIS A 57 2.03 2.73 13.17
CA HIS A 57 1.57 1.69 14.11
C HIS A 57 0.03 1.63 14.12
N ILE A 58 -0.55 0.51 14.56
CA ILE A 58 -2.00 0.33 14.53
C ILE A 58 -2.58 0.41 15.94
N VAL A 59 -2.21 -0.52 16.81
CA VAL A 59 -2.76 -0.62 18.16
C VAL A 59 -1.85 0.10 19.16
N ARG A 60 -0.58 -0.28 19.21
CA ARG A 60 0.41 0.24 20.18
C ARG A 60 1.66 0.72 19.45
N ARG A 61 2.34 1.75 19.95
CA ARG A 61 3.49 2.37 19.27
C ARG A 61 4.58 1.38 18.86
N TRP A 62 4.85 0.34 19.66
CA TRP A 62 5.85 -0.69 19.35
C TRP A 62 5.41 -1.76 18.35
N ASP A 63 4.12 -1.85 18.00
CA ASP A 63 3.63 -2.87 17.06
C ASP A 63 4.08 -2.65 15.61
N CYS A 64 4.60 -1.45 15.33
CA CYS A 64 5.25 -1.12 14.07
C CYS A 64 6.59 -1.83 13.87
N ILE A 65 7.22 -2.33 14.94
CA ILE A 65 8.50 -3.04 14.92
C ILE A 65 8.25 -4.49 15.33
N THR A 66 8.57 -5.41 14.44
CA THR A 66 8.41 -6.85 14.72
C THR A 66 9.70 -7.61 14.47
N VAL A 67 9.94 -8.64 15.29
CA VAL A 67 11.01 -9.61 15.11
C VAL A 67 10.37 -10.99 14.98
N ASN A 68 10.66 -11.71 13.90
CA ASN A 68 10.04 -12.99 13.56
C ASN A 68 8.50 -12.95 13.60
N GLU A 69 7.91 -11.87 13.06
CA GLU A 69 6.47 -11.63 12.98
C GLU A 69 5.77 -11.45 14.34
N LYS A 70 6.52 -11.20 15.40
CA LYS A 70 5.99 -10.81 16.71
C LYS A 70 6.37 -9.36 16.99
N PRO A 71 5.44 -8.49 17.44
CA PRO A 71 5.78 -7.19 18.00
C PRO A 71 6.89 -7.32 19.02
N VAL A 72 7.81 -6.37 19.03
CA VAL A 72 8.78 -6.25 20.12
C VAL A 72 8.04 -5.92 21.41
N ASP A 73 8.56 -6.35 22.54
CA ASP A 73 7.96 -5.95 23.81
C ASP A 73 8.18 -4.46 24.08
N GLU A 74 7.32 -3.92 24.93
CA GLU A 74 7.30 -2.51 25.26
C GLU A 74 8.59 -2.05 25.96
N GLU A 75 9.19 -2.91 26.78
CA GLU A 75 10.41 -2.62 27.54
C GLU A 75 11.61 -2.41 26.62
N HIS A 76 11.88 -3.34 25.69
CA HIS A 76 12.97 -3.21 24.72
C HIS A 76 12.74 -2.05 23.75
N PHE A 77 11.47 -1.80 23.38
CA PHE A 77 11.13 -0.62 22.58
C PHE A 77 11.47 0.67 23.32
N LYS A 78 10.95 0.85 24.55
CA LYS A 78 11.18 2.05 25.36
C LYS A 78 12.66 2.23 25.69
N ALA A 79 13.38 1.16 26.03
CA ALA A 79 14.81 1.25 26.29
C ALA A 79 15.60 1.79 25.08
N SER A 80 15.27 1.29 23.87
CA SER A 80 15.90 1.79 22.64
C SER A 80 15.45 3.21 22.29
N GLU A 81 14.18 3.54 22.50
CA GLU A 81 13.64 4.86 22.21
C GLU A 81 14.20 5.94 23.15
N SER A 82 14.24 5.67 24.46
CA SER A 82 14.83 6.56 25.46
C SER A 82 16.28 6.89 25.13
N TYR A 83 17.06 5.89 24.71
CA TYR A 83 18.44 6.12 24.27
C TYR A 83 18.54 7.17 23.15
N PHE A 84 17.68 7.10 22.12
CA PHE A 84 17.70 8.07 21.03
C PHE A 84 17.08 9.42 21.40
N LEU A 85 16.10 9.45 22.31
CA LEU A 85 15.56 10.71 22.84
C LEU A 85 16.63 11.47 23.62
N GLU A 86 17.34 10.78 24.53
CA GLU A 86 18.45 11.36 25.30
C GLU A 86 19.59 11.82 24.39
N LEU A 87 19.95 11.01 23.38
CA LEU A 87 20.98 11.39 22.39
C LEU A 87 20.55 12.62 21.59
N ASN A 88 19.29 12.68 21.17
CA ASN A 88 18.73 13.80 20.41
C ASN A 88 18.77 15.11 21.22
N GLU A 89 18.47 15.06 22.51
CA GLU A 89 18.55 16.20 23.42
C GLU A 89 19.99 16.61 23.70
N LYS A 90 20.83 15.66 24.11
CA LYS A 90 22.24 15.90 24.46
C LYS A 90 23.03 16.53 23.32
N GLU A 91 22.83 16.04 22.09
CA GLU A 91 23.56 16.48 20.91
C GLU A 91 22.81 17.57 20.12
N ALA A 92 21.67 18.05 20.63
CA ALA A 92 20.81 19.04 19.97
C ALA A 92 20.54 18.71 18.48
N ILE A 93 20.20 17.46 18.19
CA ILE A 93 20.02 16.98 16.80
C ILE A 93 18.75 17.56 16.18
N GLY A 94 17.69 17.73 16.99
CA GLY A 94 16.39 18.21 16.51
C GLY A 94 15.69 17.20 15.60
N ALA A 95 15.89 15.90 15.85
CA ALA A 95 15.27 14.83 15.10
C ALA A 95 13.74 14.81 15.28
N SER A 96 13.04 14.53 14.19
CA SER A 96 11.60 14.32 14.19
C SER A 96 11.24 12.99 14.88
N PRO A 97 10.00 12.83 15.36
CA PRO A 97 9.58 11.58 15.99
C PRO A 97 9.66 10.36 15.06
N PHE A 98 9.52 10.54 13.74
CA PHE A 98 9.71 9.45 12.77
C PHE A 98 11.19 9.05 12.60
N GLU A 99 12.12 10.02 12.67
CA GLU A 99 13.56 9.72 12.68
C GLU A 99 13.96 8.96 13.94
N ILE A 100 13.45 9.37 15.13
CA ILE A 100 13.65 8.64 16.38
C ILE A 100 13.10 7.22 16.27
N LEU A 101 11.86 7.06 15.78
CA LEU A 101 11.26 5.73 15.61
C LEU A 101 12.05 4.84 14.65
N THR A 102 12.58 5.42 13.57
CA THR A 102 13.43 4.70 12.61
C THR A 102 14.74 4.25 13.26
N ALA A 103 15.38 5.12 14.04
CA ALA A 103 16.59 4.78 14.78
C ALA A 103 16.33 3.66 15.79
N THR A 104 15.23 3.76 16.55
CA THR A 104 14.75 2.73 17.47
C THR A 104 14.57 1.38 16.76
N ALA A 105 13.90 1.34 15.60
CA ALA A 105 13.70 0.12 14.84
C ALA A 105 15.01 -0.53 14.41
N PHE A 106 15.96 0.26 13.89
CA PHE A 106 17.24 -0.25 13.41
C PHE A 106 18.14 -0.74 14.55
N HIS A 107 18.15 -0.04 15.68
CA HIS A 107 18.83 -0.47 16.88
C HIS A 107 18.28 -1.80 17.39
N VAL A 108 16.95 -1.92 17.49
CA VAL A 108 16.27 -3.16 17.87
C VAL A 108 16.63 -4.32 16.94
N PHE A 109 16.69 -4.10 15.63
CA PHE A 109 17.09 -5.13 14.67
C PHE A 109 18.53 -5.60 14.85
N THR A 110 19.45 -4.66 15.11
CA THR A 110 20.85 -4.95 15.37
C THR A 110 21.01 -5.72 16.69
N MET A 111 20.36 -5.27 17.77
CA MET A 111 20.38 -5.95 19.07
C MET A 111 19.75 -7.34 19.01
N ALA A 112 18.64 -7.47 18.27
CA ALA A 112 18.01 -8.75 18.02
C ALA A 112 18.81 -9.64 17.06
N LYS A 113 19.93 -9.20 16.48
CA LYS A 113 20.74 -9.97 15.52
C LYS A 113 19.91 -10.50 14.35
N VAL A 114 19.00 -9.68 13.81
CA VAL A 114 18.25 -10.05 12.61
C VAL A 114 19.22 -10.25 11.45
N LYS A 115 18.86 -11.11 10.49
CA LYS A 115 19.63 -11.35 9.26
C LYS A 115 19.07 -10.56 8.10
N VAL A 116 17.76 -10.33 8.12
CA VAL A 116 17.03 -9.58 7.10
C VAL A 116 16.11 -8.60 7.81
N ALA A 117 16.05 -7.36 7.33
CA ALA A 117 15.03 -6.40 7.73
C ALA A 117 14.16 -6.04 6.51
N VAL A 118 12.84 -5.97 6.73
CA VAL A 118 11.90 -5.47 5.73
C VAL A 118 11.38 -4.13 6.22
N VAL A 119 11.70 -3.06 5.48
CA VAL A 119 11.55 -1.68 5.94
C VAL A 119 10.61 -0.93 5.00
N GLU A 120 9.53 -0.40 5.55
CA GLU A 120 8.57 0.49 4.86
C GLU A 120 8.96 1.95 5.04
N CYS A 121 8.98 2.73 3.96
CA CYS A 121 9.08 4.19 4.07
C CYS A 121 7.82 4.78 4.72
N GLY A 122 8.01 5.79 5.57
CA GLY A 122 6.90 6.54 6.18
C GLY A 122 6.23 7.47 5.18
N LEU A 123 7.00 8.36 4.56
CA LEU A 123 6.51 9.33 3.59
C LEU A 123 7.46 9.47 2.41
N GLY A 124 6.92 9.30 1.20
CA GLY A 124 7.70 9.51 0.00
C GLY A 124 8.77 8.44 -0.21
N GLY A 125 10.04 8.80 -0.02
CA GLY A 125 11.20 7.93 -0.30
C GLY A 125 12.54 8.67 -0.21
N THR A 126 12.78 9.65 -1.08
CA THR A 126 14.07 10.36 -1.23
C THR A 126 14.63 10.90 0.09
N LEU A 127 13.79 11.60 0.86
CA LEU A 127 14.15 12.22 2.14
C LEU A 127 13.47 11.53 3.32
N ASP A 128 13.00 10.29 3.13
CA ASP A 128 12.45 9.49 4.22
C ASP A 128 13.59 9.02 5.14
N ALA A 129 13.37 9.01 6.46
CA ALA A 129 14.40 8.61 7.41
C ALA A 129 14.94 7.19 7.16
N THR A 130 14.09 6.29 6.64
CA THR A 130 14.49 4.93 6.28
C THR A 130 15.43 4.88 5.08
N ASN A 131 15.53 5.96 4.30
CA ASN A 131 16.45 6.07 3.17
C ASN A 131 17.92 6.23 3.58
N ILE A 132 18.24 6.24 4.88
CA ILE A 132 19.62 6.13 5.38
C ILE A 132 20.22 4.72 5.16
N LEU A 133 19.39 3.73 4.79
CA LEU A 133 19.84 2.37 4.53
C LEU A 133 20.92 2.32 3.43
N ASN A 134 22.04 1.70 3.78
CA ASN A 134 23.17 1.40 2.88
C ASN A 134 23.39 -0.11 2.67
N ASN A 135 22.56 -0.95 3.29
CA ASN A 135 22.60 -2.41 3.26
C ASN A 135 21.44 -3.03 2.44
N GLN A 136 20.88 -2.23 1.51
CA GLN A 136 19.76 -2.64 0.66
C GLN A 136 20.17 -3.78 -0.28
N ALA A 137 19.44 -4.88 -0.19
CA ALA A 137 19.55 -6.01 -1.12
C ALA A 137 18.54 -5.88 -2.27
N VAL A 138 17.34 -5.33 -2.00
CA VAL A 138 16.29 -5.12 -3.00
C VAL A 138 15.48 -3.87 -2.64
N SER A 139 15.13 -3.08 -3.65
CA SER A 139 14.18 -1.96 -3.51
C SER A 139 12.84 -2.30 -4.17
N ILE A 140 11.73 -1.90 -3.56
CA ILE A 140 10.37 -2.13 -4.09
C ILE A 140 9.62 -0.81 -4.15
N ILE A 141 9.09 -0.47 -5.33
CA ILE A 141 8.10 0.60 -5.50
C ILE A 141 6.73 -0.04 -5.73
N SER A 142 5.86 0.02 -4.71
CA SER A 142 4.48 -0.46 -4.82
C SER A 142 3.59 0.52 -5.58
N LYS A 143 2.26 0.29 -5.59
CA LYS A 143 1.30 1.20 -6.22
C LYS A 143 1.51 2.66 -5.81
N VAL A 144 1.71 3.52 -6.80
CA VAL A 144 1.77 4.98 -6.68
C VAL A 144 0.39 5.55 -7.00
N ALA A 145 -0.06 6.46 -6.15
CA ALA A 145 -1.33 7.16 -6.29
C ALA A 145 -1.23 8.53 -5.60
N TYR A 146 -2.19 9.41 -5.90
CA TYR A 146 -2.32 10.70 -5.24
C TYR A 146 -2.48 10.53 -3.74
N ASP A 147 -1.48 11.01 -3.00
CA ASP A 147 -1.49 11.14 -1.57
C ASP A 147 -0.39 12.12 -1.13
N HIS A 148 -0.63 12.86 -0.05
CA HIS A 148 0.31 13.85 0.49
C HIS A 148 0.82 14.85 -0.56
N GLN A 149 -0.07 15.35 -1.43
CA GLN A 149 0.29 16.20 -2.57
C GLN A 149 0.99 17.51 -2.16
N ASP A 150 0.69 18.03 -0.97
CA ASP A 150 1.35 19.22 -0.42
C ASP A 150 2.84 19.01 -0.16
N LEU A 151 3.27 17.76 0.07
CA LEU A 151 4.65 17.40 0.40
C LEU A 151 5.38 16.73 -0.77
N LEU A 152 4.67 15.94 -1.57
CA LEU A 152 5.27 15.08 -2.62
C LEU A 152 5.07 15.62 -4.04
N GLY A 153 4.26 16.67 -4.20
CA GLY A 153 3.92 17.25 -5.50
C GLY A 153 2.49 16.94 -5.93
N LYS A 154 2.03 17.69 -6.94
CA LYS A 154 0.65 17.67 -7.42
C LYS A 154 0.39 16.60 -8.47
N THR A 155 1.42 16.04 -9.10
CA THR A 155 1.29 15.04 -10.18
C THR A 155 1.79 13.66 -9.75
N LEU A 156 1.29 12.59 -10.38
CA LEU A 156 1.78 11.22 -10.14
C LEU A 156 3.27 11.08 -10.43
N SER A 157 3.78 11.76 -11.47
CA SER A 157 5.21 11.77 -11.81
C SER A 157 6.08 12.37 -10.70
N GLN A 158 5.65 13.46 -10.07
CA GLN A 158 6.37 14.05 -8.93
C GLN A 158 6.38 13.09 -7.73
N ILE A 159 5.23 12.50 -7.42
CA ILE A 159 5.08 11.52 -6.34
C ILE A 159 5.95 10.28 -6.61
N ALA A 160 5.98 9.80 -7.85
CA ALA A 160 6.79 8.67 -8.29
C ALA A 160 8.28 8.96 -8.18
N SER A 161 8.72 10.16 -8.61
CA SER A 161 10.12 10.60 -8.49
C SER A 161 10.59 10.57 -7.04
N HIS A 162 9.79 11.13 -6.13
CA HIS A 162 10.15 11.13 -4.71
C HIS A 162 10.24 9.69 -4.15
N LYS A 163 9.39 8.77 -4.59
CA LYS A 163 9.43 7.35 -4.18
C LYS A 163 10.62 6.60 -4.79
N ALA A 164 10.95 6.87 -6.04
CA ALA A 164 12.11 6.30 -6.74
C ALA A 164 13.46 6.70 -6.11
N GLY A 165 13.48 7.69 -5.22
CA GLY A 165 14.67 8.04 -4.43
C GLY A 165 15.19 6.95 -3.48
N ILE A 166 14.43 5.87 -3.26
CA ILE A 166 14.93 4.71 -2.50
C ILE A 166 15.78 3.75 -3.31
N LEU A 167 15.80 3.89 -4.63
CA LEU A 167 16.65 3.07 -5.50
C LEU A 167 18.13 3.33 -5.19
N ARG A 168 18.97 2.34 -5.46
CA ARG A 168 20.41 2.39 -5.19
C ARG A 168 21.22 1.88 -6.37
N PRO A 169 22.42 2.45 -6.61
CA PRO A 169 23.34 1.93 -7.61
C PRO A 169 23.60 0.43 -7.40
N ASN A 170 23.57 -0.34 -8.49
CA ASN A 170 23.81 -1.80 -8.51
C ASN A 170 22.85 -2.66 -7.64
N VAL A 171 21.80 -2.09 -7.04
CA VAL A 171 20.81 -2.84 -6.26
C VAL A 171 19.59 -3.12 -7.14
N PRO A 172 19.15 -4.39 -7.28
CA PRO A 172 17.98 -4.72 -8.08
C PRO A 172 16.69 -4.13 -7.49
N TYR A 173 15.72 -3.89 -8.35
CA TYR A 173 14.46 -3.28 -7.94
C TYR A 173 13.23 -3.93 -8.57
N LEU A 174 12.10 -3.73 -7.90
CA LEU A 174 10.78 -4.20 -8.28
C LEU A 174 9.82 -3.03 -8.34
N VAL A 175 8.92 -3.04 -9.33
CA VAL A 175 7.87 -2.04 -9.47
C VAL A 175 6.54 -2.74 -9.66
N ASP A 176 5.49 -2.23 -9.01
CA ASP A 176 4.13 -2.64 -9.31
C ASP A 176 3.77 -2.25 -10.75
N LEU A 177 3.63 -3.26 -11.62
CA LEU A 177 3.36 -3.09 -13.05
C LEU A 177 1.92 -2.61 -13.33
N THR A 178 1.07 -2.52 -12.32
CA THR A 178 -0.27 -1.91 -12.45
C THR A 178 -0.25 -0.39 -12.35
N ASN A 179 0.93 0.21 -12.12
CA ASN A 179 1.11 1.66 -12.20
C ASN A 179 0.90 2.19 -13.62
N GLU A 180 0.53 3.46 -13.72
CA GLU A 180 0.36 4.14 -15.01
C GLU A 180 1.71 4.26 -15.75
N PRO A 181 1.71 4.30 -17.10
CA PRO A 181 2.94 4.35 -17.89
C PRO A 181 3.91 5.48 -17.46
N ASN A 182 3.39 6.69 -17.24
CA ASN A 182 4.17 7.84 -16.78
C ASN A 182 4.85 7.63 -15.42
N VAL A 183 4.26 6.83 -14.52
CA VAL A 183 4.87 6.46 -13.24
C VAL A 183 6.01 5.47 -13.46
N LEU A 184 5.78 4.45 -14.29
CA LEU A 184 6.79 3.45 -14.63
C LEU A 184 8.01 4.09 -15.30
N ASP A 185 7.78 5.02 -16.23
CA ASP A 185 8.82 5.73 -16.97
C ASP A 185 9.69 6.57 -16.03
N VAL A 186 9.11 7.32 -15.10
CA VAL A 186 9.86 8.11 -14.10
C VAL A 186 10.73 7.20 -13.23
N ILE A 187 10.20 6.05 -12.79
CA ILE A 187 10.98 5.11 -11.95
C ILE A 187 12.14 4.51 -12.75
N ARG A 188 11.91 4.10 -14.00
CA ARG A 188 12.94 3.53 -14.88
C ARG A 188 13.99 4.54 -15.29
N GLN A 189 13.59 5.77 -15.58
CA GLN A 189 14.52 6.87 -15.85
C GLN A 189 15.42 7.08 -14.63
N ARG A 190 14.84 7.17 -13.43
CA ARG A 190 15.63 7.31 -12.19
C ARG A 190 16.57 6.13 -11.99
N ALA A 191 16.13 4.91 -12.26
CA ALA A 191 16.96 3.72 -12.18
C ALA A 191 18.16 3.80 -13.14
N GLN A 192 17.97 4.28 -14.36
CA GLN A 192 19.04 4.50 -15.34
C GLN A 192 20.03 5.59 -14.87
N GLU A 193 19.52 6.74 -14.41
CA GLU A 193 20.33 7.87 -13.96
C GLU A 193 21.32 7.52 -12.85
N ILE A 194 20.91 6.66 -11.91
CA ILE A 194 21.76 6.27 -10.77
C ILE A 194 22.55 4.98 -11.01
N GLY A 195 22.38 4.34 -12.17
CA GLY A 195 22.94 3.01 -12.43
C GLY A 195 22.41 1.96 -11.45
N ALA A 196 21.10 1.92 -11.20
CA ALA A 196 20.48 0.91 -10.36
C ALA A 196 20.70 -0.50 -10.95
N GLY A 197 20.57 -1.52 -10.10
CA GLY A 197 20.57 -2.90 -10.56
C GLY A 197 19.36 -3.21 -11.47
N PRO A 198 19.30 -4.42 -12.02
CA PRO A 198 18.24 -4.78 -12.98
C PRO A 198 16.84 -4.69 -12.37
N GLU A 199 15.86 -4.24 -13.18
CA GLU A 199 14.44 -4.42 -12.88
C GLU A 199 14.12 -5.91 -12.90
N ILE A 200 13.64 -6.45 -11.77
CA ILE A 200 13.32 -7.87 -11.67
C ILE A 200 12.05 -8.14 -12.49
N ARG A 201 12.19 -9.00 -13.51
CA ARG A 201 11.10 -9.36 -14.42
C ARG A 201 10.09 -10.28 -13.73
N LEU A 202 8.86 -9.80 -13.59
CA LEU A 202 7.76 -10.52 -12.93
C LEU A 202 7.01 -11.46 -13.87
N ALA A 203 6.71 -11.01 -15.09
CA ALA A 203 5.82 -11.69 -16.03
C ALA A 203 6.58 -12.56 -17.07
N THR A 204 7.55 -13.36 -16.61
CA THR A 204 8.27 -14.28 -17.50
C THR A 204 7.51 -15.61 -17.68
N GLU A 205 7.75 -16.29 -18.80
CA GLU A 205 7.24 -17.63 -19.07
C GLU A 205 7.67 -18.66 -18.01
N GLU A 206 8.91 -18.52 -17.53
CA GLU A 206 9.46 -19.32 -16.44
C GLU A 206 8.67 -19.12 -15.15
N ASN A 207 8.47 -17.87 -14.70
CA ASN A 207 7.71 -17.55 -13.50
C ASN A 207 6.27 -18.08 -13.59
N ARG A 208 5.66 -18.00 -14.78
CA ARG A 208 4.32 -18.52 -15.03
C ARG A 208 4.24 -20.02 -14.76
N LYS A 209 5.17 -20.80 -15.31
CA LYS A 209 5.20 -22.26 -15.17
C LYS A 209 5.63 -22.69 -13.76
N GLU A 210 6.67 -22.07 -13.21
CA GLU A 210 7.31 -22.52 -11.97
C GLU A 210 6.68 -21.99 -10.68
N LEU A 211 5.93 -20.89 -10.76
CA LEU A 211 5.28 -20.28 -9.61
C LEU A 211 3.76 -20.16 -9.80
N PHE A 212 3.33 -19.39 -10.80
CA PHE A 212 1.93 -18.96 -10.89
C PHE A 212 0.93 -20.09 -11.19
N GLN A 213 1.36 -21.12 -11.94
CA GLN A 213 0.55 -22.31 -12.24
C GLN A 213 0.61 -23.40 -11.15
N THR A 214 1.39 -23.18 -10.08
CA THR A 214 1.54 -24.20 -9.04
C THR A 214 0.31 -24.25 -8.12
N LYS A 215 -0.03 -25.47 -7.67
CA LYS A 215 -1.12 -25.69 -6.71
C LYS A 215 -0.92 -24.90 -5.40
N LEU A 216 0.33 -24.74 -4.96
CA LEU A 216 0.65 -24.00 -3.73
C LEU A 216 0.41 -22.51 -3.87
N TRP A 217 0.82 -21.92 -5.01
CA TRP A 217 0.53 -20.51 -5.31
C TRP A 217 -0.98 -20.25 -5.35
N HIS A 218 -1.72 -21.05 -6.11
CA HIS A 218 -3.18 -20.92 -6.17
C HIS A 218 -3.80 -21.01 -4.77
N LYS A 219 -3.46 -22.04 -3.98
CA LYS A 219 -3.96 -22.17 -2.60
C LYS A 219 -3.62 -20.99 -1.69
N ALA A 220 -2.46 -20.36 -1.88
CA ALA A 220 -2.05 -19.19 -1.10
C ALA A 220 -2.77 -17.90 -1.53
N MET A 221 -3.19 -17.80 -2.78
CA MET A 221 -3.87 -16.63 -3.34
C MET A 221 -5.40 -16.68 -3.26
N VAL A 222 -5.99 -17.85 -2.96
CA VAL A 222 -7.45 -18.01 -2.76
C VAL A 222 -7.97 -16.97 -1.76
N GLY A 223 -9.02 -16.25 -2.14
CA GLY A 223 -9.67 -15.23 -1.33
C GLY A 223 -8.96 -13.87 -1.28
N LYS A 224 -7.74 -13.76 -1.80
CA LYS A 224 -7.05 -12.46 -1.93
C LYS A 224 -7.59 -11.69 -3.12
N GLN A 225 -7.81 -10.39 -2.92
CA GLN A 225 -8.14 -9.44 -3.99
C GLN A 225 -6.95 -9.23 -4.93
N PRO A 226 -7.17 -8.80 -6.19
CA PRO A 226 -6.10 -8.60 -7.17
C PRO A 226 -4.90 -7.83 -6.63
N PHE A 227 -5.12 -6.65 -6.03
CA PHE A 227 -4.04 -5.82 -5.47
C PHE A 227 -3.25 -6.52 -4.34
N GLN A 228 -3.86 -7.41 -3.56
CA GLN A 228 -3.15 -8.21 -2.55
C GLN A 228 -2.33 -9.33 -3.18
N ARG A 229 -2.74 -9.85 -4.35
CA ARG A 229 -1.93 -10.81 -5.11
C ARG A 229 -0.72 -10.11 -5.70
N ASP A 230 -0.88 -8.90 -6.25
CA ASP A 230 0.22 -8.10 -6.79
C ASP A 230 1.25 -7.77 -5.71
N ASN A 231 0.79 -7.35 -4.52
CA ASN A 231 1.66 -7.16 -3.34
C ASN A 231 2.41 -8.45 -2.96
N ALA A 232 1.76 -9.61 -3.04
CA ALA A 232 2.37 -10.90 -2.74
C ALA A 232 3.41 -11.32 -3.81
N VAL A 233 3.19 -10.97 -5.07
CA VAL A 233 4.16 -11.16 -6.17
C VAL A 233 5.43 -10.34 -5.88
N LEU A 234 5.29 -9.04 -5.61
CA LEU A 234 6.43 -8.17 -5.29
C LEU A 234 7.24 -8.70 -4.11
N ALA A 235 6.56 -9.06 -3.02
CA ALA A 235 7.20 -9.64 -1.84
C ALA A 235 7.92 -10.96 -2.15
N TYR A 236 7.32 -11.84 -2.95
CA TYR A 236 7.92 -13.11 -3.32
C TYR A 236 9.23 -12.94 -4.08
N PHE A 237 9.23 -12.09 -5.11
CA PHE A 237 10.43 -11.89 -5.93
C PHE A 237 11.53 -11.15 -5.18
N ALA A 238 11.18 -10.21 -4.30
CA ALA A 238 12.16 -9.55 -3.45
C ALA A 238 12.86 -10.53 -2.51
N VAL A 239 12.10 -11.44 -1.89
CA VAL A 239 12.69 -12.46 -1.02
C VAL A 239 13.50 -13.47 -1.83
N LYS A 240 13.01 -13.90 -3.00
CA LYS A 240 13.74 -14.82 -3.90
C LYS A 240 15.11 -14.25 -4.28
N GLU A 241 15.15 -12.97 -4.67
CA GLU A 241 16.39 -12.26 -5.02
C GLU A 241 17.33 -12.17 -3.83
N LEU A 242 16.83 -11.74 -2.67
CA LEU A 242 17.63 -11.57 -1.47
C LEU A 242 18.33 -12.86 -1.01
N VAL A 243 17.64 -14.00 -1.12
CA VAL A 243 18.14 -15.31 -0.65
C VAL A 243 18.84 -16.11 -1.74
N GLY A 244 18.71 -15.75 -3.02
CA GLY A 244 19.31 -16.46 -4.15
C GLY A 244 18.78 -17.88 -4.36
N TYR A 245 17.53 -18.17 -3.95
CA TYR A 245 16.96 -19.52 -4.05
C TYR A 245 16.14 -19.74 -5.32
N SER A 246 16.09 -20.99 -5.80
CA SER A 246 15.19 -21.38 -6.89
C SER A 246 13.72 -21.29 -6.48
N HIS A 247 12.81 -21.22 -7.46
CA HIS A 247 11.37 -21.25 -7.22
C HIS A 247 10.99 -22.50 -6.40
N GLN A 248 11.49 -23.67 -6.79
CA GLN A 248 11.23 -24.94 -6.11
C GLN A 248 11.58 -24.90 -4.63
N ALA A 249 12.73 -24.33 -4.27
CA ALA A 249 13.12 -24.17 -2.88
C ALA A 249 12.15 -23.24 -2.13
N MET A 250 11.65 -22.18 -2.79
CA MET A 250 10.75 -21.17 -2.23
C MET A 250 9.29 -21.61 -2.13
N LEU A 251 8.84 -22.58 -2.94
CA LEU A 251 7.42 -22.96 -3.06
C LEU A 251 6.78 -23.34 -1.71
N LYS A 252 7.49 -24.02 -0.81
CA LYS A 252 6.95 -24.36 0.52
C LYS A 252 6.68 -23.12 1.37
N SER A 253 7.49 -22.06 1.23
CA SER A 253 7.29 -20.80 1.92
C SER A 253 6.05 -20.05 1.42
N VAL A 254 5.66 -20.21 0.14
CA VAL A 254 4.49 -19.53 -0.45
C VAL A 254 3.21 -19.79 0.35
N TYR A 255 3.07 -20.96 0.96
CA TYR A 255 1.88 -21.25 1.78
C TYR A 255 1.74 -20.32 3.00
N SER A 256 2.82 -19.71 3.50
CA SER A 256 2.72 -18.71 4.59
C SER A 256 1.93 -17.47 4.16
N LEU A 257 1.91 -17.14 2.87
CA LEU A 257 1.17 -16.00 2.32
C LEU A 257 -0.35 -16.14 2.51
N LYS A 258 -0.85 -17.37 2.64
CA LYS A 258 -2.26 -17.63 2.94
C LYS A 258 -2.69 -17.01 4.27
N HIS A 259 -1.79 -17.01 5.26
CA HIS A 259 -2.05 -16.60 6.63
C HIS A 259 -1.38 -15.28 7.02
N SER A 260 -0.51 -14.73 6.17
CA SER A 260 0.04 -13.40 6.38
C SER A 260 -1.07 -12.38 6.13
N HIS A 261 -1.53 -11.74 7.20
CA HIS A 261 -2.50 -10.66 7.17
C HIS A 261 -1.95 -9.48 7.96
N LEU A 262 -2.07 -8.29 7.39
CA LEU A 262 -1.84 -7.05 8.11
C LEU A 262 -3.19 -6.58 8.70
N PRO A 263 -3.25 -6.24 9.99
CA PRO A 263 -4.44 -5.64 10.59
C PRO A 263 -5.01 -4.48 9.78
N GLY A 264 -6.33 -4.37 9.70
CA GLY A 264 -7.00 -3.26 9.01
C GLY A 264 -6.91 -3.29 7.48
N ARG A 265 -6.68 -4.46 6.86
CA ARG A 265 -6.71 -4.65 5.39
C ARG A 265 -7.77 -5.70 5.03
N LEU A 266 -8.96 -5.24 4.61
CA LEU A 266 -10.15 -6.05 4.33
C LEU A 266 -10.41 -7.10 5.44
N GLN A 267 -10.30 -6.67 6.69
CA GLN A 267 -10.35 -7.54 7.85
C GLN A 267 -11.79 -7.65 8.38
N TYR A 268 -12.34 -8.86 8.40
CA TYR A 268 -13.59 -9.11 9.13
C TYR A 268 -13.34 -9.16 10.64
N GLN A 269 -14.20 -8.50 11.40
CA GLN A 269 -14.12 -8.43 12.85
C GLN A 269 -15.50 -8.69 13.49
N THR A 270 -15.50 -9.41 14.61
CA THR A 270 -16.64 -9.51 15.53
C THR A 270 -16.40 -8.64 16.77
N PHE A 271 -17.48 -8.09 17.32
CA PHE A 271 -17.49 -7.39 18.61
C PHE A 271 -18.72 -7.88 19.39
N SER A 272 -18.59 -9.01 20.10
CA SER A 272 -19.72 -9.70 20.72
C SER A 272 -20.44 -8.85 21.77
N SER A 273 -19.72 -8.00 22.50
CA SER A 273 -20.35 -7.08 23.45
C SER A 273 -21.19 -5.99 22.77
N ILE A 274 -20.93 -5.65 21.50
CA ILE A 274 -21.77 -4.70 20.73
C ILE A 274 -22.77 -5.40 19.85
N PHE A 275 -22.51 -6.60 19.32
CA PHE A 275 -23.41 -7.25 18.36
C PHE A 275 -24.12 -8.49 18.95
N GLY A 276 -23.94 -8.76 20.24
CA GLY A 276 -24.41 -9.95 20.92
C GLY A 276 -23.74 -11.24 20.43
N THR A 277 -24.35 -12.37 20.76
CA THR A 277 -23.94 -13.72 20.32
C THR A 277 -24.23 -13.97 18.83
N SER A 278 -24.86 -13.03 18.14
CA SER A 278 -25.35 -13.09 16.75
C SER A 278 -24.28 -13.39 15.67
N ALA A 279 -23.01 -13.56 16.03
CA ALA A 279 -21.87 -13.72 15.10
C ALA A 279 -21.80 -12.66 13.98
N ARG A 280 -22.49 -11.51 14.13
CA ARG A 280 -22.48 -10.44 13.13
C ARG A 280 -21.06 -9.88 13.04
N ARG A 281 -20.52 -9.93 11.83
CA ARG A 281 -19.18 -9.43 11.49
C ARG A 281 -19.34 -8.11 10.76
N PHE A 282 -18.42 -7.20 11.01
CA PHE A 282 -18.23 -5.99 10.21
C PHE A 282 -16.88 -6.05 9.50
N LEU A 283 -16.74 -5.31 8.41
CA LEU A 283 -15.49 -5.19 7.67
C LEU A 283 -14.70 -3.96 8.18
N MET A 284 -13.40 -4.10 8.34
CA MET A 284 -12.47 -2.99 8.59
C MET A 284 -11.44 -2.91 7.48
N ASP A 285 -11.31 -1.75 6.84
CA ASP A 285 -10.24 -1.46 5.89
C ASP A 285 -9.69 -0.03 5.97
N GLY A 286 -8.36 0.10 6.14
CA GLY A 286 -7.64 1.37 6.28
C GLY A 286 -7.52 2.21 5.00
N ALA A 287 -8.43 2.06 4.05
CA ALA A 287 -8.56 2.93 2.89
C ALA A 287 -8.79 4.38 3.34
N HIS A 288 -8.04 5.31 2.76
CA HIS A 288 -8.01 6.72 3.20
C HIS A 288 -7.64 7.69 2.06
N ASN A 289 -7.56 7.20 0.83
CA ASN A 289 -7.31 7.97 -0.39
C ASN A 289 -8.17 7.38 -1.53
N GLN A 290 -8.26 8.09 -2.66
CA GLN A 290 -9.12 7.67 -3.77
C GLN A 290 -8.77 6.27 -4.29
N SER A 291 -7.48 5.97 -4.47
CA SER A 291 -7.04 4.67 -5.00
C SER A 291 -7.44 3.50 -4.08
N SER A 292 -7.27 3.65 -2.76
CA SER A 292 -7.69 2.63 -1.80
C SER A 292 -9.21 2.55 -1.66
N ALA A 293 -9.93 3.66 -1.84
CA ALA A 293 -11.40 3.67 -1.88
C ALA A 293 -11.94 2.86 -3.07
N VAL A 294 -11.32 2.94 -4.25
CA VAL A 294 -11.70 2.14 -5.42
C VAL A 294 -11.59 0.64 -5.12
N GLU A 295 -10.48 0.21 -4.52
CA GLU A 295 -10.28 -1.20 -4.16
C GLU A 295 -11.25 -1.68 -3.07
N LEU A 296 -11.54 -0.83 -2.07
CA LEU A 296 -12.55 -1.12 -1.07
C LEU A 296 -13.95 -1.24 -1.67
N ARG A 297 -14.33 -0.32 -2.58
CA ARG A 297 -15.61 -0.39 -3.30
C ARG A 297 -15.74 -1.69 -4.09
N ARG A 298 -14.71 -2.05 -4.87
CA ARG A 298 -14.70 -3.31 -5.65
C ARG A 298 -14.94 -4.52 -4.75
N PHE A 299 -14.30 -4.55 -3.58
CA PHE A 299 -14.52 -5.61 -2.60
C PHE A 299 -15.96 -5.63 -2.08
N VAL A 300 -16.46 -4.47 -1.63
CA VAL A 300 -17.80 -4.31 -1.04
C VAL A 300 -18.89 -4.68 -2.04
N GLU A 301 -18.78 -4.25 -3.29
CA GLU A 301 -19.70 -4.63 -4.37
C GLU A 301 -19.68 -6.15 -4.61
N GLY A 302 -18.49 -6.74 -4.76
CA GLY A 302 -18.36 -8.17 -5.07
C GLY A 302 -18.71 -9.14 -3.94
N HIS A 303 -18.71 -8.70 -2.67
CA HIS A 303 -18.78 -9.63 -1.52
C HIS A 303 -19.83 -9.27 -0.45
N LEU A 304 -20.21 -7.99 -0.34
CA LEU A 304 -21.13 -7.51 0.70
C LEU A 304 -22.48 -7.08 0.12
N ARG A 305 -22.47 -6.28 -0.95
CA ARG A 305 -23.71 -5.69 -1.51
C ARG A 305 -24.57 -6.69 -2.25
N TYR A 306 -23.99 -7.52 -3.10
CA TYR A 306 -24.75 -8.45 -3.94
C TYR A 306 -24.53 -9.87 -3.42
N ARG A 307 -25.44 -10.33 -2.55
CA ARG A 307 -25.44 -11.73 -2.08
C ARG A 307 -26.60 -12.50 -2.69
N PRO A 308 -26.40 -13.78 -3.04
CA PRO A 308 -27.50 -14.65 -3.41
C PRO A 308 -28.47 -14.70 -2.24
N ASP A 309 -29.73 -14.33 -2.46
CA ASP A 309 -30.79 -14.65 -1.53
C ASP A 309 -30.98 -16.17 -1.55
N ARG A 310 -31.18 -16.80 -0.38
CA ARG A 310 -31.40 -18.25 -0.33
C ARG A 310 -32.73 -18.63 -0.97
N ASP A 311 -33.67 -17.69 -1.03
CA ASP A 311 -35.05 -17.91 -1.46
C ASP A 311 -35.39 -17.29 -2.82
N LYS A 312 -34.48 -16.52 -3.44
CA LYS A 312 -34.70 -15.86 -4.73
C LYS A 312 -33.54 -16.10 -5.71
N ARG A 313 -33.87 -16.26 -7.00
CA ARG A 313 -32.88 -16.42 -8.09
C ARG A 313 -32.12 -15.12 -8.42
N GLU A 314 -32.54 -13.98 -7.88
CA GLU A 314 -31.96 -12.67 -8.16
C GLU A 314 -31.03 -12.18 -7.03
N LEU A 315 -30.00 -11.44 -7.39
CA LEU A 315 -29.09 -10.79 -6.44
C LEU A 315 -29.81 -9.61 -5.80
N GLU A 316 -30.11 -9.71 -4.52
CA GLU A 316 -30.64 -8.57 -3.76
C GLU A 316 -29.50 -7.64 -3.35
N ARG A 317 -29.65 -6.35 -3.64
CA ARG A 317 -28.71 -5.31 -3.23
C ARG A 317 -28.90 -4.98 -1.76
N ARG A 318 -27.84 -5.13 -0.98
CA ARG A 318 -27.79 -4.77 0.44
C ARG A 318 -27.17 -3.37 0.63
N PRO A 319 -27.83 -2.46 1.38
CA PRO A 319 -27.24 -1.21 1.79
C PRO A 319 -26.02 -1.42 2.69
N VAL A 320 -25.13 -0.43 2.70
CA VAL A 320 -23.94 -0.43 3.57
C VAL A 320 -24.03 0.73 4.56
N ILE A 321 -23.70 0.45 5.82
CA ILE A 321 -23.51 1.44 6.87
C ILE A 321 -22.00 1.68 6.99
N TRP A 322 -21.55 2.85 6.57
CA TRP A 322 -20.16 3.27 6.59
C TRP A 322 -19.84 4.00 7.88
N VAL A 323 -18.96 3.43 8.71
CA VAL A 323 -18.36 4.14 9.85
C VAL A 323 -17.06 4.77 9.37
N VAL A 324 -17.01 6.11 9.34
CA VAL A 324 -15.92 6.84 8.68
C VAL A 324 -15.29 7.85 9.63
N ALA A 325 -13.97 7.79 9.73
CA ALA A 325 -13.13 8.87 10.25
C ALA A 325 -11.94 9.05 9.31
N MET A 326 -11.52 10.28 9.06
CA MET A 326 -10.38 10.60 8.19
C MET A 326 -9.44 11.59 8.88
N SER A 327 -8.16 11.57 8.54
CA SER A 327 -7.22 12.61 8.99
C SER A 327 -7.48 13.94 8.27
N GLU A 328 -7.12 15.05 8.90
CA GLU A 328 -7.09 16.36 8.24
C GLU A 328 -6.21 16.35 6.97
N GLY A 329 -6.55 17.19 6.01
CA GLY A 329 -5.85 17.30 4.71
C GLY A 329 -6.20 16.23 3.68
N LYS A 330 -6.93 15.17 4.03
CA LYS A 330 -7.40 14.17 3.06
C LYS A 330 -8.65 14.66 2.30
N ASP A 331 -8.76 14.28 1.03
CA ASP A 331 -9.94 14.57 0.19
C ASP A 331 -11.09 13.61 0.51
N VAL A 332 -11.89 14.00 1.51
CA VAL A 332 -13.10 13.27 1.92
C VAL A 332 -14.16 13.24 0.82
N GLY A 333 -14.25 14.27 -0.04
CA GLY A 333 -15.27 14.35 -1.08
C GLY A 333 -15.07 13.27 -2.13
N THR A 334 -13.85 13.16 -2.66
CA THR A 334 -13.50 12.14 -3.64
C THR A 334 -13.53 10.74 -3.02
N PHE A 335 -13.12 10.60 -1.76
CA PHE A 335 -13.21 9.34 -1.02
C PHE A 335 -14.66 8.85 -0.89
N LEU A 336 -15.58 9.68 -0.40
CA LEU A 336 -16.98 9.29 -0.21
C LEU A 336 -17.72 9.12 -1.54
N ARG A 337 -17.51 9.99 -2.55
CA ARG A 337 -18.06 9.80 -3.91
C ARG A 337 -17.68 8.46 -4.51
N THR A 338 -16.48 7.98 -4.19
CA THR A 338 -16.02 6.68 -4.68
C THR A 338 -16.78 5.54 -4.02
N LEU A 339 -17.03 5.56 -2.71
CA LEU A 339 -17.56 4.43 -1.94
C LEU A 339 -19.10 4.36 -1.87
N VAL A 340 -19.74 5.52 -1.70
CA VAL A 340 -21.10 5.63 -1.20
C VAL A 340 -22.10 5.56 -2.35
N MET A 341 -23.18 4.80 -2.17
CA MET A 341 -24.25 4.66 -3.14
C MET A 341 -25.61 5.00 -2.52
N ARG A 342 -26.62 5.27 -3.37
CA ARG A 342 -27.99 5.56 -2.91
C ARG A 342 -28.53 4.48 -1.98
N GLY A 343 -29.06 4.87 -0.82
CA GLY A 343 -29.59 3.97 0.20
C GLY A 343 -28.58 3.57 1.28
N ASP A 344 -27.30 3.91 1.13
CA ASP A 344 -26.32 3.74 2.20
C ASP A 344 -26.54 4.72 3.35
N ALA A 345 -25.95 4.39 4.50
CA ALA A 345 -25.81 5.29 5.62
C ALA A 345 -24.33 5.59 5.93
N ILE A 346 -24.06 6.77 6.49
CA ILE A 346 -22.76 7.19 6.97
C ILE A 346 -22.89 7.56 8.45
N VAL A 347 -22.04 6.97 9.27
CA VAL A 347 -21.75 7.38 10.64
C VAL A 347 -20.38 8.03 10.62
N ALA A 348 -20.35 9.36 10.61
CA ALA A 348 -19.11 10.12 10.68
C ALA A 348 -18.66 10.22 12.14
N THR A 349 -17.38 9.97 12.39
CA THR A 349 -16.77 10.06 13.72
C THR A 349 -15.33 10.57 13.64
N SER A 350 -14.72 10.74 14.81
CA SER A 350 -13.33 11.14 14.98
C SER A 350 -12.57 10.04 15.72
N PHE A 351 -11.27 9.92 15.45
CA PHE A 351 -10.36 9.07 16.22
C PHE A 351 -9.57 9.92 17.22
N GLU A 352 -9.17 9.30 18.33
CA GLU A 352 -8.41 9.96 19.41
C GLU A 352 -6.98 10.34 18.99
N PRO A 353 -6.32 11.26 19.73
CA PRO A 353 -4.91 11.57 19.53
C PRO A 353 -4.04 10.31 19.45
N VAL A 354 -3.18 10.26 18.44
CA VAL A 354 -2.35 9.09 18.17
C VAL A 354 -1.02 9.23 18.92
N ASP A 355 -0.69 8.23 19.73
CA ASP A 355 0.54 8.20 20.52
C ASP A 355 1.79 8.41 19.62
N GLY A 356 2.70 9.28 20.04
CA GLY A 356 3.91 9.61 19.28
C GLY A 356 3.67 10.32 17.95
N MET A 357 2.43 10.69 17.60
CA MET A 357 2.07 11.32 16.33
C MET A 357 1.15 12.56 16.49
N PRO A 358 1.55 13.59 17.26
CA PRO A 358 0.70 14.77 17.55
C PRO A 358 0.34 15.61 16.31
N TRP A 359 1.02 15.44 15.18
CA TRP A 359 0.67 16.10 13.92
C TRP A 359 -0.48 15.42 13.18
N VAL A 360 -0.86 14.19 13.54
CA VAL A 360 -2.00 13.50 12.97
C VAL A 360 -3.25 13.98 13.68
N LYS A 361 -3.99 14.87 13.00
CA LYS A 361 -5.26 15.39 13.50
C LYS A 361 -6.43 14.70 12.79
N PRO A 362 -7.48 14.29 13.51
CA PRO A 362 -8.70 13.81 12.88
C PRO A 362 -9.49 14.97 12.28
N MET A 363 -10.15 14.73 11.16
CA MET A 363 -11.15 15.63 10.59
C MET A 363 -12.40 15.64 11.48
N SER A 364 -13.06 16.80 11.61
CA SER A 364 -14.31 16.87 12.37
C SER A 364 -15.41 16.01 11.72
N PRO A 365 -16.23 15.30 12.53
CA PRO A 365 -17.38 14.54 12.05
C PRO A 365 -18.35 15.38 11.20
N GLN A 366 -18.62 16.63 11.62
CA GLN A 366 -19.44 17.60 10.86
C GLN A 366 -18.93 17.79 9.45
N LYS A 367 -17.63 17.99 9.25
CA LYS A 367 -17.08 18.22 7.91
C LYS A 367 -17.28 17.01 6.99
N ILE A 368 -17.16 15.79 7.52
CA ILE A 368 -17.45 14.56 6.79
C ILE A 368 -18.95 14.51 6.43
N CYS A 369 -19.83 14.83 7.37
CA CYS A 369 -21.27 14.86 7.16
C CYS A 369 -21.71 15.91 6.13
N ASP A 370 -21.17 17.13 6.20
CA ASP A 370 -21.52 18.22 5.30
C ASP A 370 -21.19 17.81 3.87
N VAL A 371 -19.99 17.24 3.66
CA VAL A 371 -19.61 16.68 2.37
C VAL A 371 -20.53 15.52 1.97
N ALA A 372 -20.85 14.60 2.87
CA ALA A 372 -21.76 13.49 2.60
C ALA A 372 -23.15 13.94 2.12
N ARG A 373 -23.69 15.03 2.68
CA ARG A 373 -25.00 15.59 2.29
C ARG A 373 -25.00 16.20 0.90
N THR A 374 -23.84 16.66 0.41
CA THR A 374 -23.71 17.21 -0.96
C THR A 374 -23.60 16.13 -2.05
N LEU A 375 -23.52 14.85 -1.68
CA LEU A 375 -23.37 13.76 -2.64
C LEU A 375 -24.70 13.47 -3.35
N ASN A 376 -24.66 13.21 -4.66
CA ASN A 376 -25.81 12.74 -5.45
C ASN A 376 -26.41 11.41 -4.93
N ALA A 377 -25.62 10.65 -4.17
CA ALA A 377 -26.06 9.44 -3.49
C ALA A 377 -27.04 9.73 -2.33
N ASN A 378 -27.01 10.95 -1.78
CA ASN A 378 -27.83 11.42 -0.65
C ASN A 378 -27.93 10.37 0.49
N PRO A 379 -26.80 9.92 1.05
CA PRO A 379 -26.80 8.91 2.10
C PRO A 379 -27.46 9.44 3.38
N PHE A 380 -28.11 8.55 4.14
CA PHE A 380 -28.51 8.91 5.49
C PHE A 380 -27.25 9.14 6.34
N THR A 381 -27.16 10.25 7.05
CA THR A 381 -25.90 10.68 7.68
C THR A 381 -26.12 11.05 9.14
N ILE A 382 -25.33 10.46 10.03
CA ILE A 382 -25.23 10.81 11.46
C ILE A 382 -23.82 11.31 11.73
N CYS A 383 -23.72 12.45 12.42
CA CYS A 383 -22.47 13.02 12.91
C CYS A 383 -22.34 12.69 14.40
N ASN A 384 -21.28 11.99 14.78
CA ASN A 384 -20.97 11.73 16.18
C ASN A 384 -19.92 12.73 16.64
N ASP A 385 -20.40 13.81 17.26
CA ASP A 385 -19.58 14.97 17.65
C ASP A 385 -18.62 14.61 18.79
N GLU A 386 -19.02 13.67 19.64
CA GLU A 386 -18.12 13.07 20.62
C GLU A 386 -17.19 12.05 19.94
N PRO A 387 -15.86 12.19 20.09
CA PRO A 387 -14.90 11.20 19.64
C PRO A 387 -15.17 9.84 20.29
N GLY A 388 -15.04 8.76 19.53
CA GLY A 388 -15.20 7.42 20.09
C GLY A 388 -15.54 6.39 19.04
N ALA A 389 -14.57 5.53 18.75
CA ALA A 389 -14.76 4.49 17.76
C ALA A 389 -15.84 3.47 18.18
N LEU A 390 -15.89 3.14 19.48
CA LEU A 390 -16.93 2.30 20.07
C LEU A 390 -18.34 2.86 19.87
N ARG A 391 -18.55 4.15 20.20
CA ARG A 391 -19.85 4.81 20.08
C ARG A 391 -20.31 4.83 18.63
N ALA A 392 -19.43 5.15 17.69
CA ALA A 392 -19.75 5.11 16.26
C ALA A 392 -20.15 3.70 15.78
N LEU A 393 -19.54 2.65 16.32
CA LEU A 393 -19.93 1.27 16.02
C LEU A 393 -21.29 0.91 16.64
N MET A 394 -21.61 1.42 17.83
CA MET A 394 -22.93 1.30 18.46
C MET A 394 -24.00 2.05 17.64
N THR A 395 -23.72 3.26 17.15
CA THR A 395 -24.59 3.99 16.22
C THR A 395 -24.88 3.15 14.97
N ALA A 396 -23.83 2.55 14.38
CA ALA A 396 -23.99 1.69 13.21
C ALA A 396 -24.82 0.43 13.51
N ARG A 397 -24.68 -0.14 14.73
CA ARG A 397 -25.52 -1.25 15.21
C ARG A 397 -26.99 -0.82 15.30
N ALA A 398 -27.29 0.34 15.89
CA ALA A 398 -28.64 0.86 16.01
C ALA A 398 -29.31 1.12 14.64
N LEU A 399 -28.52 1.52 13.63
CA LEU A 399 -28.99 1.68 12.25
C LEU A 399 -29.21 0.36 11.51
N GLN A 400 -28.61 -0.74 11.96
CA GLN A 400 -28.69 -2.04 11.29
C GLN A 400 -30.03 -2.73 11.58
N ARG A 401 -31.06 -2.43 10.76
CA ARG A 401 -32.44 -2.92 10.93
C ARG A 401 -32.79 -4.17 10.12
N GLY A 402 -31.88 -4.68 9.31
CA GLY A 402 -32.10 -5.85 8.48
C GLY A 402 -30.81 -6.44 7.90
N LYS A 403 -30.67 -6.35 6.58
CA LYS A 403 -29.59 -6.99 5.80
C LYS A 403 -28.38 -6.06 5.59
N GLU A 404 -28.34 -4.90 6.22
CA GLU A 404 -27.26 -3.92 6.04
C GLU A 404 -25.93 -4.49 6.53
N GLU A 405 -24.86 -4.25 5.78
CA GLU A 405 -23.51 -4.63 6.15
C GLU A 405 -22.77 -3.42 6.71
N VAL A 406 -22.01 -3.60 7.80
CA VAL A 406 -21.25 -2.52 8.44
C VAL A 406 -19.81 -2.54 7.94
N VAL A 407 -19.31 -1.39 7.48
CA VAL A 407 -17.93 -1.22 7.01
C VAL A 407 -17.28 -0.03 7.72
N VAL A 408 -16.18 -0.27 8.42
CA VAL A 408 -15.34 0.77 9.05
C VAL A 408 -14.20 1.12 8.10
N ALA A 409 -14.05 2.40 7.76
CA ALA A 409 -13.05 2.87 6.80
C ALA A 409 -12.60 4.32 7.07
N GLY A 410 -11.72 4.83 6.22
CA GLY A 410 -11.27 6.23 6.22
C GLY A 410 -9.94 6.45 6.95
N SER A 411 -9.60 5.59 7.92
CA SER A 411 -8.39 5.75 8.71
C SER A 411 -7.96 4.44 9.39
N LEU A 412 -6.66 4.14 9.35
CA LEU A 412 -6.07 3.07 10.17
C LEU A 412 -6.11 3.41 11.67
N TYR A 413 -6.11 4.70 12.04
CA TYR A 413 -6.14 5.13 13.44
C TYR A 413 -7.47 4.81 14.11
N LEU A 414 -8.58 4.94 13.38
CA LEU A 414 -9.90 4.51 13.83
C LEU A 414 -9.93 3.00 14.13
N MET A 415 -9.27 2.19 13.30
CA MET A 415 -9.19 0.73 13.51
C MET A 415 -8.27 0.39 14.66
N GLY A 416 -7.17 1.12 14.80
CA GLY A 416 -6.28 1.05 15.94
C GLY A 416 -7.02 1.26 17.24
N GLN A 417 -7.82 2.33 17.32
CA GLN A 417 -8.65 2.65 18.47
C GLN A 417 -9.68 1.55 18.77
N LEU A 418 -10.47 1.09 17.78
CA LEU A 418 -11.41 -0.02 17.97
C LEU A 418 -10.73 -1.28 18.52
N ARG A 419 -9.50 -1.55 18.08
CA ARG A 419 -8.73 -2.71 18.55
C ARG A 419 -8.22 -2.52 19.96
N ARG A 420 -7.75 -1.33 20.34
CA ARG A 420 -7.35 -1.02 21.73
C ARG A 420 -8.53 -1.18 22.69
N GLU A 421 -9.63 -0.52 22.37
CA GLU A 421 -10.87 -0.57 23.18
C GLU A 421 -11.40 -2.00 23.34
N LYS A 422 -11.20 -2.86 22.32
CA LYS A 422 -11.53 -4.28 22.41
C LYS A 422 -10.57 -5.09 23.30
N VAL A 423 -9.27 -4.81 23.26
CA VAL A 423 -8.23 -5.56 23.98
C VAL A 423 -8.19 -5.16 25.46
N GLU A 424 -8.31 -3.88 25.78
CA GLU A 424 -8.28 -3.36 27.17
C GLU A 424 -9.45 -3.88 28.01
N LYS A 425 -10.58 -4.22 27.38
CA LYS A 425 -11.68 -4.93 28.03
C LYS A 425 -11.34 -6.38 28.41
N TRP A 426 -10.40 -7.03 27.70
CA TRP A 426 -10.06 -8.45 27.89
C TRP A 426 -8.79 -8.67 28.73
N GLU A 427 -7.92 -7.66 28.84
CA GLU A 427 -6.71 -7.68 29.68
C GLU A 427 -6.92 -7.04 31.07
N GLY A 428 -8.17 -6.75 31.46
CA GLY A 428 -8.54 -6.54 32.87
C GLY A 428 -8.53 -5.09 33.39
N THR A 429 -8.57 -4.07 32.52
CA THR A 429 -8.63 -2.65 32.93
C THR A 429 -9.83 -1.87 32.40
N GLY A 430 -10.76 -2.51 31.67
CA GLY A 430 -11.85 -1.84 30.93
C GLY A 430 -13.29 -2.09 31.41
N ARG A 431 -14.20 -1.24 30.91
CA ARG A 431 -15.65 -1.13 31.22
C ARG A 431 -16.39 -2.46 31.40
N THR A 432 -17.30 -2.53 32.36
CA THR A 432 -18.12 -3.73 32.64
C THR A 432 -19.09 -4.03 31.49
N ASP A 433 -19.60 -5.26 31.41
CA ASP A 433 -20.66 -5.61 30.43
C ASP A 433 -21.90 -4.72 30.62
N GLU A 434 -22.27 -4.43 31.87
CA GLU A 434 -23.39 -3.54 32.21
C GLU A 434 -23.19 -2.10 31.72
N GLU A 435 -21.97 -1.57 31.80
CA GLU A 435 -21.65 -0.24 31.27
C GLU A 435 -21.83 -0.19 29.75
N ILE A 436 -21.40 -1.24 29.04
CA ILE A 436 -21.55 -1.31 27.59
C ILE A 436 -23.02 -1.48 27.19
N ASP A 437 -23.79 -2.27 27.92
CA ASP A 437 -25.23 -2.41 27.68
C ASP A 437 -25.97 -1.09 27.90
N ARG A 438 -25.63 -0.32 28.95
CA ARG A 438 -26.16 1.04 29.14
C ARG A 438 -25.80 1.97 27.98
N MET A 439 -24.54 1.99 27.55
CA MET A 439 -24.10 2.81 26.41
C MET A 439 -24.82 2.41 25.11
N ILE A 440 -25.07 1.12 24.89
CA ILE A 440 -25.84 0.64 23.73
C ILE A 440 -27.27 1.14 23.79
N GLU A 441 -27.92 1.07 24.96
CA GLU A 441 -29.30 1.51 25.13
C GLU A 441 -29.44 3.03 24.92
N GLU A 442 -28.57 3.82 25.56
CA GLU A 442 -28.50 5.27 25.37
C GLU A 442 -28.31 5.64 23.89
N GLU A 443 -27.44 4.92 23.19
CA GLU A 443 -27.15 5.15 21.78
C GLU A 443 -28.30 4.70 20.86
N ASN A 444 -29.03 3.63 21.20
CA ASN A 444 -30.25 3.22 20.49
C ASN A 444 -31.32 4.31 20.59
N ILE A 445 -31.60 4.81 21.80
CA ILE A 445 -32.59 5.87 22.05
C ILE A 445 -32.23 7.11 21.21
N ARG A 446 -30.97 7.54 21.26
CA ARG A 446 -30.49 8.69 20.48
C ARG A 446 -30.69 8.51 18.97
N VAL A 447 -30.37 7.33 18.44
CA VAL A 447 -30.52 7.06 17.01
C VAL A 447 -32.00 7.00 16.61
N ASP A 448 -32.86 6.42 17.45
CA ASP A 448 -34.29 6.37 17.20
C ASP A 448 -34.93 7.76 17.23
N ASP A 449 -34.49 8.66 18.12
CA ASP A 449 -34.89 10.07 18.15
C ASP A 449 -34.49 10.83 16.88
N ILE A 450 -33.28 10.57 16.36
CA ILE A 450 -32.84 11.16 15.08
C ILE A 450 -33.73 10.67 13.94
N LEU A 451 -34.06 9.38 13.93
CA LEU A 451 -34.89 8.77 12.89
C LEU A 451 -36.36 9.23 12.98
N SER A 452 -36.89 9.44 14.18
CA SER A 452 -38.27 9.92 14.41
C SER A 452 -38.42 11.40 14.00
N ASN A 453 -37.49 12.27 14.42
CA ASN A 453 -37.47 13.70 14.06
C ASN A 453 -37.32 13.94 12.56
N ARG A 454 -36.68 13.01 11.84
CA ARG A 454 -36.63 13.08 10.37
C ARG A 454 -37.96 12.74 9.73
N ARG A 455 -38.71 11.78 10.28
CA ARG A 455 -40.04 11.38 9.76
C ARG A 455 -41.07 12.49 9.95
N SER A 456 -41.01 13.24 11.04
CA SER A 456 -41.89 14.40 11.28
C SER A 456 -41.57 15.61 10.39
N ASN A 457 -40.35 15.73 9.88
CA ASN A 457 -39.93 16.79 8.95
C ASN A 457 -40.07 16.43 7.46
N ILE A 458 -40.68 15.29 7.12
CA ILE A 458 -41.13 15.00 5.75
C ILE A 458 -42.49 15.69 5.57
N PRO A 459 -42.66 16.64 4.64
CA PRO A 459 -43.99 17.22 4.38
C PRO A 459 -44.97 16.08 4.09
N MET A 460 -46.04 15.98 4.87
CA MET A 460 -47.13 15.05 4.58
C MET A 460 -47.68 15.38 3.19
N GLN A 461 -47.32 14.59 2.19
CA GLN A 461 -48.17 14.50 1.01
C GLN A 461 -49.48 13.82 1.45
N PRO A 462 -50.64 14.41 1.17
CA PRO A 462 -51.91 13.83 1.57
C PRO A 462 -52.11 12.47 0.90
N THR A 463 -52.49 11.50 1.71
CA THR A 463 -52.77 10.11 1.34
C THR A 463 -53.95 9.97 0.37
N ASN A 464 -53.71 9.24 -0.73
CA ASN A 464 -54.65 8.62 -1.69
C ASN A 464 -55.69 9.49 -2.43
N PRO A 465 -55.78 9.30 -3.76
CA PRO A 465 -57.00 8.83 -4.40
C PRO A 465 -56.84 7.36 -4.83
N GLY A 466 -57.95 6.63 -4.93
CA GLY A 466 -58.01 5.19 -5.24
C GLY A 466 -57.41 4.79 -6.60
N PRO A 467 -57.57 3.51 -7.02
CA PRO A 467 -56.82 2.94 -8.14
C PRO A 467 -57.23 3.60 -9.46
N ALA A 468 -56.43 4.57 -9.90
CA ALA A 468 -56.55 5.16 -11.22
C ALA A 468 -55.93 4.20 -12.25
N LYS A 469 -56.70 3.86 -13.27
CA LYS A 469 -56.25 3.12 -14.45
C LYS A 469 -55.05 3.86 -15.06
N PHE A 470 -53.92 3.19 -15.18
CA PHE A 470 -52.78 3.69 -15.96
C PHE A 470 -53.20 3.80 -17.43
N GLN A 471 -53.50 5.02 -17.88
CA GLN A 471 -53.40 5.39 -19.28
C GLN A 471 -51.95 5.84 -19.49
N VAL A 472 -51.24 5.12 -20.36
CA VAL A 472 -49.90 5.49 -20.80
C VAL A 472 -50.10 6.54 -21.88
N ASP A 473 -49.82 7.80 -21.57
CA ASP A 473 -49.67 8.82 -22.60
C ASP A 473 -48.34 8.59 -23.34
N PRO A 474 -48.31 8.72 -24.68
CA PRO A 474 -47.08 8.61 -25.44
C PRO A 474 -46.10 9.72 -25.02
N PRO A 475 -44.78 9.47 -25.07
CA PRO A 475 -43.79 10.45 -24.67
C PRO A 475 -43.93 11.72 -25.51
N SER A 476 -43.96 12.87 -24.85
CA SER A 476 -43.87 14.18 -25.48
C SER A 476 -42.56 14.27 -26.27
N GLU A 477 -42.66 14.70 -27.53
CA GLU A 477 -41.52 14.94 -28.41
C GLU A 477 -40.49 15.87 -27.73
N PRO A 478 -39.18 15.61 -27.89
CA PRO A 478 -38.13 16.47 -27.35
C PRO A 478 -38.20 17.87 -27.96
N ASP A 479 -37.87 18.87 -27.14
CA ASP A 479 -37.81 20.28 -27.54
C ASP A 479 -36.73 20.44 -28.62
N LEU A 480 -37.14 20.68 -29.87
CA LEU A 480 -36.28 20.81 -31.06
C LEU A 480 -35.13 21.82 -30.86
N SER A 481 -35.25 22.73 -29.91
CA SER A 481 -34.23 23.71 -29.58
C SER A 481 -33.01 23.14 -28.81
N GLU A 482 -33.19 22.09 -28.00
CA GLU A 482 -32.08 21.45 -27.27
C GLU A 482 -31.27 20.51 -28.17
N GLU A 483 -31.93 19.82 -29.10
CA GLU A 483 -31.27 18.93 -30.07
C GLU A 483 -30.44 19.73 -31.09
N GLU A 484 -30.95 20.88 -31.55
CA GLU A 484 -30.17 21.81 -32.39
C GLU A 484 -28.99 22.43 -31.66
N ALA A 485 -29.12 22.69 -30.35
CA ALA A 485 -28.02 23.22 -29.53
C ALA A 485 -26.90 22.18 -29.33
N LEU A 486 -27.27 20.93 -29.00
CA LEU A 486 -26.33 19.82 -28.86
C LEU A 486 -25.64 19.49 -30.18
N GLN A 487 -26.37 19.54 -31.31
CA GLN A 487 -25.78 19.28 -32.62
C GLN A 487 -24.75 20.35 -33.00
N ARG A 488 -25.00 21.62 -32.69
CA ARG A 488 -24.01 22.70 -32.92
C ARG A 488 -22.75 22.52 -32.08
N GLU A 489 -22.89 22.07 -30.83
CA GLU A 489 -21.74 21.82 -29.95
C GLU A 489 -20.89 20.63 -30.44
N ILE A 490 -21.53 19.59 -30.98
CA ILE A 490 -20.85 18.46 -31.63
C ILE A 490 -20.10 18.93 -32.88
N ASP A 491 -20.75 19.70 -33.76
CA ASP A 491 -20.13 20.20 -35.00
C ASP A 491 -18.92 21.11 -34.71
N GLU A 492 -18.98 21.90 -33.63
CA GLU A 492 -17.88 22.79 -33.23
C GLU A 492 -16.68 22.01 -32.65
N LEU A 493 -16.94 20.94 -31.90
CA LEU A 493 -15.89 20.03 -31.41
C LEU A 493 -15.21 19.24 -32.55
N ASP A 494 -15.98 18.78 -33.54
CA ASP A 494 -15.44 18.10 -34.72
C ASP A 494 -14.58 19.04 -35.56
N ALA A 495 -14.97 20.31 -35.70
CA ALA A 495 -14.16 21.33 -36.36
C ALA A 495 -12.84 21.61 -35.63
N GLN A 496 -12.83 21.57 -34.29
CA GLN A 496 -11.60 21.72 -33.49
C GLN A 496 -10.67 20.51 -33.65
N LEU A 497 -11.23 19.30 -33.63
CA LEU A 497 -10.46 18.07 -33.86
C LEU A 497 -9.82 18.04 -35.26
N ALA A 498 -10.53 18.51 -36.28
CA ALA A 498 -9.99 18.59 -37.64
C ALA A 498 -8.80 19.57 -37.75
N ARG A 499 -8.84 20.71 -37.03
CA ARG A 499 -7.73 21.68 -36.99
C ARG A 499 -6.50 21.10 -36.30
N ILE A 500 -6.69 20.42 -35.17
CA ILE A 500 -5.61 19.76 -34.42
C ILE A 500 -4.96 18.67 -35.27
N SER A 501 -5.76 17.90 -36.02
CA SER A 501 -5.24 16.87 -36.92
C SER A 501 -4.43 17.47 -38.08
N GLN A 502 -4.86 18.61 -38.64
CA GLN A 502 -4.09 19.33 -39.67
C GLN A 502 -2.78 19.91 -39.13
N GLU A 503 -2.78 20.44 -37.90
CA GLU A 503 -1.55 20.91 -37.25
C GLU A 503 -0.57 19.76 -36.99
N GLU A 504 -1.06 18.59 -36.53
CA GLU A 504 -0.22 17.40 -36.38
C GLU A 504 0.39 16.92 -37.71
N ASP A 505 -0.37 16.95 -38.80
CA ASP A 505 0.13 16.53 -40.10
C ASP A 505 1.14 17.52 -40.69
N SER A 506 0.94 18.83 -40.44
CA SER A 506 1.91 19.87 -40.81
C SER A 506 3.23 19.79 -40.01
N LEU A 507 3.21 19.22 -38.81
CA LEU A 507 4.40 18.99 -37.98
C LEU A 507 5.16 17.71 -38.38
N LYS A 508 4.50 16.76 -39.06
CA LYS A 508 5.12 15.53 -39.58
C LYS A 508 5.82 15.75 -40.92
N GLU A 509 5.37 16.71 -41.72
CA GLU A 509 6.07 17.17 -42.91
C GLU A 509 7.15 18.19 -42.52
N GLY A 510 8.35 17.71 -42.20
CA GLY A 510 9.50 18.57 -41.93
C GLY A 510 9.79 19.57 -43.08
N PRO A 511 10.59 20.63 -42.84
CA PRO A 511 10.77 21.71 -43.81
C PRO A 511 11.36 21.18 -45.14
N PRO A 512 11.00 21.78 -46.29
CA PRO A 512 11.47 21.34 -47.58
C PRO A 512 12.99 21.50 -47.70
N GLN A 513 13.65 20.54 -48.35
CA GLN A 513 15.09 20.60 -48.62
C GLN A 513 15.42 21.80 -49.53
N PRO A 514 16.53 22.52 -49.29
CA PRO A 514 16.90 23.66 -50.09
C PRO A 514 17.30 23.26 -51.52
N ASN A 515 16.87 24.09 -52.47
CA ASN A 515 17.12 23.96 -53.91
C ASN A 515 18.63 24.14 -54.22
N PRO A 516 19.29 23.26 -55.01
CA PRO A 516 20.75 23.31 -55.22
C PRO A 516 21.28 24.54 -55.99
N ASN A 517 20.42 25.46 -56.44
CA ASN A 517 20.78 26.58 -57.32
C ASN A 517 20.43 27.98 -56.78
N GLN A 518 20.38 28.17 -55.45
CA GLN A 518 20.24 29.52 -54.88
C GLN A 518 21.51 30.00 -54.18
N HIS A 519 22.00 31.14 -54.65
CA HIS A 519 23.18 31.87 -54.21
C HIS A 519 23.10 32.23 -52.72
N ASN A 520 24.15 31.92 -51.95
CA ASN A 520 24.32 32.32 -50.56
C ASN A 520 25.07 33.68 -50.48
N PRO A 521 24.47 34.77 -49.96
CA PRO A 521 25.09 36.10 -49.93
C PRO A 521 25.97 36.38 -48.70
N PHE A 522 26.39 35.36 -47.95
CA PHE A 522 27.27 35.53 -46.77
C PHE A 522 28.58 34.74 -46.84
N ALA A 523 29.00 34.35 -48.05
CA ALA A 523 30.29 33.72 -48.29
C ALA A 523 31.38 34.77 -48.56
N ASP A 524 31.59 35.70 -47.64
CA ASP A 524 32.78 36.54 -47.60
C ASP A 524 32.88 37.09 -46.17
N PHE A 525 33.86 36.58 -45.40
CA PHE A 525 34.61 37.25 -44.33
C PHE A 525 35.27 36.19 -43.42
N GLU A 526 36.54 35.88 -43.69
CA GLU A 526 37.45 35.32 -42.70
C GLU A 526 37.80 36.37 -41.62
N PRO A 527 38.24 35.93 -40.43
CA PRO A 527 39.49 36.53 -39.95
C PRO A 527 40.42 35.60 -39.16
N SER A 528 41.72 35.79 -39.38
CA SER A 528 42.82 35.38 -38.51
C SER A 528 43.29 36.52 -37.58
N SER A 529 43.48 36.19 -36.30
CA SER A 529 44.47 36.72 -35.34
C SER A 529 44.43 38.17 -34.77
N SER A 530 44.80 38.22 -33.47
CA SER A 530 45.41 39.31 -32.67
C SER A 530 44.57 40.10 -31.63
N SER A 531 44.76 39.66 -30.37
CA SER A 531 45.13 40.44 -29.16
C SER A 531 44.30 41.61 -28.61
N THR A 532 43.79 41.32 -27.40
CA THR A 532 43.94 42.05 -26.11
C THR A 532 43.06 43.24 -25.70
N SER A 533 42.44 43.01 -24.53
CA SER A 533 42.14 43.92 -23.41
C SER A 533 40.71 44.49 -23.37
N SER A 534 40.02 44.64 -22.24
CA SER A 534 40.20 44.19 -20.86
C SER A 534 38.97 44.64 -20.07
N LEU A 535 38.29 43.76 -19.31
CA LEU A 535 37.54 44.11 -18.09
C LEU A 535 37.39 42.83 -17.23
N LYS A 536 37.92 42.90 -16.01
CA LYS A 536 38.27 41.78 -15.11
C LYS A 536 37.13 41.43 -14.15
N PHE A 537 36.95 40.14 -13.88
CA PHE A 537 36.43 39.60 -12.61
C PHE A 537 37.54 38.75 -11.95
N PRO A 538 37.59 38.65 -10.61
CA PRO A 538 38.77 38.17 -9.87
C PRO A 538 38.95 36.64 -9.94
N PRO A 539 40.20 36.12 -9.81
CA PRO A 539 40.45 34.69 -9.78
C PRO A 539 40.09 34.07 -8.41
N PRO A 540 39.81 32.75 -8.36
CA PRO A 540 39.66 32.02 -7.11
C PRO A 540 40.99 31.93 -6.35
N SER A 541 40.89 31.87 -5.02
CA SER A 541 42.00 31.80 -4.07
C SER A 541 42.82 30.50 -4.17
N PRO A 542 44.13 30.54 -3.85
CA PRO A 542 45.01 29.38 -3.92
C PRO A 542 44.93 28.58 -2.62
N ASN A 543 44.37 27.37 -2.63
CA ASN A 543 44.62 26.39 -1.56
C ASN A 543 44.29 24.93 -1.89
N VAL A 544 44.33 24.53 -3.17
CA VAL A 544 43.99 23.15 -3.58
C VAL A 544 45.21 22.31 -3.98
N SER A 545 46.40 22.91 -4.21
CA SER A 545 47.64 22.16 -4.42
C SER A 545 48.23 21.58 -3.13
N ASP A 546 48.09 22.29 -2.01
CA ASP A 546 48.77 21.93 -0.75
C ASP A 546 48.04 20.84 0.05
N GLN A 547 46.77 20.57 -0.25
CA GLN A 547 46.00 19.50 0.37
C GLN A 547 46.22 18.12 -0.30
N ILE A 548 46.68 18.09 -1.56
CA ILE A 548 46.98 16.84 -2.28
C ILE A 548 48.33 16.26 -1.84
N ASP A 549 49.30 17.12 -1.47
CA ASP A 549 50.62 16.69 -0.96
C ASP A 549 50.64 16.34 0.53
N SER A 550 49.59 16.70 1.28
CA SER A 550 49.38 16.26 2.67
C SER A 550 48.84 14.82 2.75
N VAL A 551 47.97 14.44 1.81
CA VAL A 551 47.37 13.09 1.75
C VAL A 551 48.38 12.06 1.25
N ARG A 552 49.29 12.42 0.33
CA ARG A 552 50.40 11.54 -0.10
C ARG A 552 51.42 11.27 1.01
N ARG A 553 51.76 12.26 1.84
CA ARG A 553 52.71 12.10 2.97
C ARG A 553 52.14 11.33 4.17
N GLY A 554 50.82 11.17 4.27
CA GLY A 554 50.17 10.36 5.31
C GLY A 554 50.13 8.86 5.03
N LEU A 555 50.26 8.45 3.76
CA LEU A 555 50.18 7.04 3.34
C LEU A 555 51.52 6.30 3.43
N ASP A 556 52.65 7.02 3.44
CA ASP A 556 53.98 6.42 3.57
C ASP A 556 54.36 6.04 5.02
N ASN A 557 53.61 6.53 6.02
CA ASN A 557 53.90 6.30 7.45
C ASN A 557 53.14 5.13 8.11
N LEU A 558 52.40 4.32 7.34
CA LEU A 558 51.69 3.13 7.85
C LEU A 558 52.33 1.79 7.43
N SER A 559 53.54 1.82 6.86
CA SER A 559 54.32 0.64 6.47
C SER A 559 55.30 0.13 7.55
N ALA A 560 55.29 0.66 8.76
CA ALA A 560 56.28 0.30 9.80
C ALA A 560 55.63 -0.03 11.15
N ALA A 561 54.97 -1.18 11.26
CA ALA A 561 54.85 -1.96 12.50
C ALA A 561 54.07 -3.26 12.26
N THR A 562 54.78 -4.33 11.92
CA THR A 562 54.33 -5.70 12.19
C THR A 562 55.31 -6.35 13.16
N PRO A 563 54.83 -7.11 14.16
CA PRO A 563 55.50 -8.31 14.60
C PRO A 563 54.80 -9.54 14.01
N SER A 564 55.63 -10.35 13.39
CA SER A 564 55.40 -11.68 12.82
C SER A 564 54.77 -12.71 13.75
N PHE A 565 53.98 -13.64 13.21
CA PHE A 565 54.11 -15.07 13.52
C PHE A 565 53.72 -15.95 12.31
N LYS A 566 54.59 -16.91 11.97
CA LYS A 566 54.54 -17.84 10.82
C LYS A 566 53.72 -19.11 11.11
N ILE A 567 53.49 -19.89 10.01
CA ILE A 567 53.33 -21.36 9.88
C ILE A 567 51.88 -21.73 9.46
N ARG A 568 51.56 -22.52 8.42
CA ARG A 568 52.28 -23.37 7.44
C ARG A 568 51.38 -23.49 6.19
N THR A 569 51.95 -23.42 4.99
CA THR A 569 51.28 -23.82 3.73
C THR A 569 51.88 -25.13 3.24
N HIS A 570 51.03 -26.07 2.83
CA HIS A 570 51.38 -27.20 1.97
C HIS A 570 50.58 -27.11 0.67
N MET A 571 51.27 -27.48 -0.42
CA MET A 571 50.79 -27.86 -1.76
C MET A 571 50.72 -26.79 -2.87
N SER A 572 51.86 -26.69 -3.57
CA SER A 572 52.06 -26.90 -5.02
C SER A 572 51.23 -26.11 -6.04
N LEU A 573 51.91 -25.18 -6.72
CA LEU A 573 51.55 -24.70 -8.05
C LEU A 573 51.72 -25.80 -9.11
N GLY A 574 50.78 -25.87 -10.04
CA GLY A 574 50.92 -26.52 -11.34
C GLY A 574 50.40 -25.56 -12.42
N ASP A 575 51.23 -25.34 -13.42
CA ASP A 575 51.07 -24.43 -14.55
C ASP A 575 49.74 -24.53 -15.29
N LEU A 576 49.21 -23.39 -15.79
CA LEU A 576 48.43 -23.32 -17.04
C LEU A 576 48.32 -21.83 -17.50
N LYS A 577 48.99 -21.51 -18.61
CA LYS A 577 48.88 -20.23 -19.34
C LYS A 577 47.53 -20.15 -20.09
N PRO A 578 46.89 -18.96 -20.21
CA PRO A 578 45.69 -18.80 -21.02
C PRO A 578 46.01 -18.66 -22.52
N LYS A 579 45.31 -19.43 -23.37
CA LYS A 579 45.26 -19.29 -24.83
C LYS A 579 44.18 -18.27 -25.23
N ALA A 580 44.52 -17.34 -26.12
CA ALA A 580 43.58 -16.44 -26.80
C ALA A 580 42.66 -17.20 -27.79
N PRO A 581 41.39 -16.80 -27.96
CA PRO A 581 40.50 -17.43 -28.93
C PRO A 581 40.72 -16.86 -30.35
N LYS A 582 40.67 -17.77 -31.35
CA LYS A 582 40.63 -17.46 -32.79
C LYS A 582 39.21 -17.04 -33.22
N PRO A 583 39.05 -16.25 -34.30
CA PRO A 583 37.74 -15.86 -34.83
C PRO A 583 37.17 -16.97 -35.72
N GLU A 584 35.85 -17.19 -35.64
CA GLU A 584 35.10 -18.04 -36.57
C GLU A 584 34.09 -17.20 -37.40
N PRO A 585 33.69 -17.69 -38.59
CA PRO A 585 33.36 -16.84 -39.74
C PRO A 585 31.87 -16.45 -39.84
N GLU A 586 31.65 -15.39 -40.62
CA GLU A 586 30.36 -14.83 -41.00
C GLU A 586 29.42 -15.88 -41.62
N SER A 587 28.18 -15.96 -41.13
CA SER A 587 27.09 -16.66 -41.80
C SER A 587 26.03 -15.66 -42.27
N GLN A 588 25.92 -15.53 -43.58
CA GLN A 588 24.88 -14.78 -44.27
C GLN A 588 23.52 -15.48 -44.10
N PHE A 589 22.54 -14.82 -43.49
CA PHE A 589 21.13 -15.22 -43.60
C PHE A 589 20.35 -14.22 -44.43
N LYS A 590 19.89 -14.69 -45.60
CA LYS A 590 18.98 -14.00 -46.52
C LYS A 590 17.60 -13.81 -45.88
N ILE A 591 17.14 -12.57 -45.83
CA ILE A 591 15.77 -12.19 -45.50
C ILE A 591 14.87 -12.54 -46.70
N ARG A 592 13.80 -13.31 -46.48
CA ARG A 592 12.66 -13.43 -47.41
C ARG A 592 11.49 -12.60 -46.87
N PRO A 593 10.85 -11.74 -47.69
CA PRO A 593 9.67 -11.00 -47.26
C PRO A 593 8.43 -11.90 -47.29
N ILE A 594 7.63 -11.88 -46.21
CA ILE A 594 6.29 -12.49 -46.17
C ILE A 594 5.28 -11.40 -46.49
N THR A 595 4.55 -11.59 -47.59
CA THR A 595 3.42 -10.77 -48.05
C THR A 595 2.16 -11.01 -47.20
N TYR A 596 1.49 -9.93 -46.81
CA TYR A 596 0.18 -9.94 -46.13
C TYR A 596 -0.96 -10.15 -47.14
N GLY A 597 -1.86 -11.09 -46.87
CA GLY A 597 -3.15 -11.24 -47.55
C GLY A 597 -4.30 -10.56 -46.78
N PRO A 598 -5.38 -10.12 -47.45
CA PRO A 598 -6.48 -9.37 -46.84
C PRO A 598 -7.46 -10.25 -46.02
N PRO A 599 -8.27 -9.65 -45.12
CA PRO A 599 -8.97 -10.38 -44.06
C PRO A 599 -10.24 -11.09 -44.54
N ALA A 600 -10.47 -12.31 -44.05
CA ALA A 600 -11.70 -13.05 -44.25
C ALA A 600 -12.80 -12.59 -43.27
N ARG A 601 -13.99 -12.32 -43.83
CA ARG A 601 -15.24 -12.00 -43.11
C ARG A 601 -15.67 -13.17 -42.21
N MET A 602 -15.96 -12.90 -40.94
CA MET A 602 -16.70 -13.82 -40.06
C MET A 602 -18.15 -13.34 -39.88
N GLY A 603 -19.10 -14.21 -40.23
CA GLY A 603 -20.51 -14.12 -39.84
C GLY A 603 -20.76 -14.64 -38.41
N PRO A 604 -22.00 -14.52 -37.90
CA PRO A 604 -22.27 -14.50 -36.47
C PRO A 604 -22.36 -15.91 -35.87
N ALA A 605 -21.64 -16.14 -34.77
CA ALA A 605 -21.74 -17.37 -33.98
C ALA A 605 -22.68 -17.20 -32.79
N ARG A 606 -23.51 -18.23 -32.62
CA ARG A 606 -24.64 -18.36 -31.70
C ARG A 606 -24.24 -18.35 -30.22
N THR A 607 -25.21 -17.90 -29.44
CA THR A 607 -25.38 -18.01 -27.98
C THR A 607 -25.45 -19.45 -27.47
N GLU A 608 -25.30 -19.59 -26.15
CA GLU A 608 -25.31 -20.79 -25.27
C GLU A 608 -23.88 -21.26 -24.87
N SER A 609 -23.53 -21.53 -23.60
CA SER A 609 -24.31 -21.90 -22.43
C SER A 609 -23.54 -21.60 -21.13
N VAL A 610 -24.30 -21.25 -20.10
CA VAL A 610 -23.89 -20.97 -18.71
C VAL A 610 -23.31 -22.21 -18.03
N TRP A 611 -22.04 -22.18 -17.60
CA TRP A 611 -21.47 -23.20 -16.71
C TRP A 611 -21.71 -22.83 -15.25
N ARG A 612 -22.62 -23.54 -14.59
CA ARG A 612 -22.87 -23.47 -13.13
C ARG A 612 -21.83 -24.30 -12.37
N PRO A 613 -21.21 -23.80 -11.29
CA PRO A 613 -20.41 -24.65 -10.40
C PRO A 613 -21.30 -25.47 -9.47
N ARG A 614 -21.12 -26.80 -9.47
CA ARG A 614 -21.75 -27.72 -8.50
C ARG A 614 -21.08 -27.58 -7.13
N ILE A 615 -21.90 -27.30 -6.11
CA ILE A 615 -21.54 -27.35 -4.69
C ILE A 615 -21.67 -28.82 -4.23
N PRO A 616 -20.70 -29.40 -3.48
CA PRO A 616 -20.85 -30.75 -2.94
C PRO A 616 -21.74 -30.76 -1.70
N ILE A 617 -22.77 -31.61 -1.73
CA ILE A 617 -23.60 -31.99 -0.57
C ILE A 617 -22.89 -33.12 0.18
N PRO A 618 -22.81 -33.11 1.52
CA PRO A 618 -22.26 -34.23 2.28
C PRO A 618 -23.29 -35.36 2.42
N SER A 619 -22.89 -36.58 2.09
CA SER A 619 -23.65 -37.81 2.31
C SER A 619 -23.68 -38.18 3.80
N ARG A 620 -24.88 -38.51 4.31
CA ARG A 620 -25.14 -39.02 5.67
C ARG A 620 -25.87 -40.36 5.56
N ALA A 621 -25.35 -41.40 6.22
CA ALA A 621 -26.01 -42.60 6.79
C ALA A 621 -24.91 -43.66 7.04
N GLY A 622 -24.80 -44.42 8.13
CA GLY A 622 -25.50 -44.63 9.41
C GLY A 622 -24.47 -45.36 10.33
N THR A 623 -24.69 -45.78 11.58
CA THR A 623 -25.86 -45.97 12.43
C THR A 623 -25.35 -46.31 13.85
N MET A 624 -26.06 -45.80 14.87
CA MET A 624 -26.33 -46.32 16.23
C MET A 624 -25.23 -46.95 17.13
N HIS A 625 -25.07 -46.40 18.34
CA HIS A 625 -25.44 -47.12 19.59
C HIS A 625 -25.56 -46.19 20.83
N ASN A 626 -26.24 -46.73 21.84
CA ASN A 626 -27.01 -46.11 22.94
C ASN A 626 -26.21 -45.48 24.11
N LYS A 627 -26.83 -44.43 24.72
CA LYS A 627 -27.04 -44.02 26.16
C LYS A 627 -26.18 -44.63 27.32
N PRO A 628 -26.18 -44.05 28.57
CA PRO A 628 -26.63 -42.73 29.07
C PRO A 628 -25.70 -42.03 30.13
N VAL A 629 -26.03 -40.76 30.42
CA VAL A 629 -26.06 -39.98 31.70
C VAL A 629 -25.44 -40.60 32.97
N VAL A 630 -24.61 -39.86 33.74
CA VAL A 630 -24.71 -39.60 35.22
C VAL A 630 -23.89 -38.34 35.61
N ASP A 631 -24.46 -37.62 36.58
CA ASP A 631 -24.13 -36.38 37.28
C ASP A 631 -23.11 -36.56 38.46
N SER A 632 -22.93 -35.54 39.30
CA SER A 632 -22.23 -35.46 40.62
C SER A 632 -20.82 -34.87 40.61
N SER A 633 -20.52 -33.69 41.19
CA SER A 633 -20.62 -33.22 42.59
C SER A 633 -19.65 -33.90 43.55
N GLY A 634 -18.77 -33.14 44.21
CA GLY A 634 -18.06 -33.61 45.40
C GLY A 634 -16.71 -32.97 45.68
N CYS A 635 -16.68 -32.09 46.68
CA CYS A 635 -15.51 -31.60 47.40
C CYS A 635 -14.68 -32.71 48.06
N GLU A 636 -13.40 -32.42 48.30
CA GLU A 636 -12.60 -32.57 49.54
C GLU A 636 -11.14 -32.84 49.16
N VAL A 637 -10.24 -31.87 49.35
CA VAL A 637 -9.39 -31.72 50.55
C VAL A 637 -8.76 -33.05 50.97
N THR A 638 -7.48 -33.24 50.69
CA THR A 638 -6.51 -33.69 51.69
C THR A 638 -5.08 -33.44 51.20
N SER A 639 -4.32 -32.86 52.10
CA SER A 639 -2.90 -32.57 52.03
C SER A 639 -2.04 -33.82 52.19
N GLY A 640 -0.93 -33.86 51.46
CA GLY A 640 0.37 -34.01 52.11
C GLY A 640 1.08 -35.35 51.97
N ARG A 641 2.32 -35.23 51.47
CA ARG A 641 3.47 -36.16 51.54
C ARG A 641 3.32 -37.42 50.68
N GLY A 642 4.28 -37.83 49.88
CA GLY A 642 5.68 -37.44 49.75
C GLY A 642 6.43 -38.64 49.18
N SER A 643 7.38 -38.35 48.28
CA SER A 643 8.49 -39.21 47.82
C SER A 643 8.20 -40.57 47.17
N GLY A 644 8.64 -40.69 45.91
CA GLY A 644 9.63 -41.73 45.57
C GLY A 644 9.37 -42.54 44.29
N ARG A 645 10.17 -42.23 43.24
CA ARG A 645 10.67 -43.09 42.14
C ARG A 645 9.59 -43.61 41.16
N ASP A 646 9.73 -43.52 39.84
CA ASP A 646 10.82 -43.28 38.88
C ASP A 646 10.35 -42.40 37.71
#